data_AF-A0A9P6BDT7-F1
#
_entry.id   AF-A0A9P6BDT7-F1
#
_cell.length_a   1.000
_cell.length_b   1.000
_cell.length_c   1.000
_cell.angle_alpha   90.00
_cell.angle_beta   90.00
_cell.angle_gamma   90.00
#
_symmetry.space_group_name_H-M   'P 1'
#
loop_
_entity.id
_entity.type
_entity.pdbx_description
1 polymer ?
#
loop_
_entity_poly.entity_id
_entity_poly.type
_entity_poly.pdbx_seq_one_letter_code
_entity_poly.pdbx_strand_id
1 'polypeptide(L)'
;MKDRDYNLITPWRIVHSPGIVLEVVTGSDTQSRPASEVVDVVNIKTEDAELIGQDNHLYSQPCTEISVDTSSMTCNTVTPTIGRMDANGQALVKYSKGLSNRSRPSLSGNPATDACLQTIVSEQRSQAADIKQSLDRGFDQLVQQHKQSHEELLAKLEQMEQLLEQKRQEMFELQRNLEDKQELILQLQESTKNELLNKQEEIHSLQQCAKDELLRKQEEMLDMQRQTLNRLAVILSHVKALLTQTYELHEYPIPRLFIVLPKTMEFRDRFTNTDQYRLYFLCECGTHTMHEGSKVPHEVHLAKHEGYDLQKPKEFFEKYGTYVNAMLCMIKYGIIAGGVVVPPLANLKIPDLMELAGKHMDDLRRNIIPLVNDTISLLQELGRDNESTGRLYTQNRGLNKLEALEGVDLRQLESYLKVKDQGRILGNLYRIVTPEGHVKWVCFDHYRANYRESTMKELQDAVESHGGTFIEETGRIEIKIATSVLARYFYEALVKARRTHELQIKLTWDATMDDIRALCDAITKANVIRLTLDGTHFKGPTIDIVNRGRRFDPIWKLASNARLQSLQLIGFDDFFSRVTKYTLPAPKLRLFSMEWKTPLDDKAIKLLNGFLEHCSGLTALELKVHQQYLTTKDLMDAFPKIQKLEYIKVDYGRFSLVTKFPQDKIQETMVLDRIDGLTYRDSTFIQQHFRKDMRIEYTQKDEDRLMSILRQNSGLVYIQIRRQGEHNHVITPTTDAPLQDLMNLVTSEIPSTLESFSIHCQRLTLKAGFSEGKTQDMTVIIERLVRLNSDDLRFIQENSITKLTIRNTPHEAHETRLTEILTQCPSLRHLQIGCEWRRSLIIIILVLFTRARIIVQGGSFGLRTVELMDEGPTPFDVLASRDDNTHIQCHLSFPEDSDSFDMRTWIRLGMEMLSDGAGPVRDIILQYGWSVVFFDGYLEDGIILTAFNKMSNTKTSQLESLMIHSADSLENGIDTLSNIIHQSPNFRDLGLHVNYRGLEQGLSLLGQHGTILSRLRLYGFATDTFSIVASYLPTRNSLPALESFELRPYNGTTLPLNVTSWIVAMVSAPPQRPAPSASQHIPKDTMVDEQGTYSASGSARSWTPLRKVMLRGVQLSRDEWRRVIESLGVLALEHLDLSESNIAHHQFEMLVDRITNNAPNLMFKTLDIRQSNLAKTLDSGALDAILAELREKAPLVKIMLDL
;
A
#
# COMPACT_ATOMS: atom_id res chain seq x y z
N MET A 1 -68.20 -23.78 -6.37
CA MET A 1 -66.75 -23.71 -6.67
C MET A 1 -66.13 -22.78 -5.65
N LYS A 2 -65.74 -23.19 -4.43
CA LYS A 2 -65.41 -24.52 -3.89
C LYS A 2 -64.30 -25.27 -4.64
N ASP A 3 -63.43 -25.85 -3.80
CA ASP A 3 -62.46 -26.91 -4.03
C ASP A 3 -61.25 -26.57 -4.93
N ARG A 4 -60.17 -26.15 -4.27
CA ARG A 4 -58.77 -26.42 -4.64
C ARG A 4 -57.98 -26.73 -3.38
N ASP A 5 -57.52 -27.97 -3.26
CA ASP A 5 -56.77 -28.43 -2.09
C ASP A 5 -55.36 -27.83 -2.03
N TYR A 6 -55.02 -27.24 -0.88
CA TYR A 6 -53.64 -26.94 -0.54
C TYR A 6 -52.95 -28.21 -0.04
N ASN A 7 -52.51 -29.06 -0.97
CA ASN A 7 -51.59 -30.14 -0.67
C ASN A 7 -50.27 -29.53 -0.15
N LEU A 8 -50.02 -29.67 1.16
CA LEU A 8 -48.80 -29.23 1.82
C LEU A 8 -47.59 -29.93 1.20
N ILE A 9 -46.77 -29.15 0.48
CA ILE A 9 -45.50 -29.62 -0.06
C ILE A 9 -44.56 -29.86 1.12
N THR A 10 -44.36 -31.12 1.47
CA THR A 10 -43.33 -31.51 2.44
C THR A 10 -41.96 -31.06 1.94
N PRO A 11 -41.12 -30.40 2.77
CA PRO A 11 -39.78 -30.00 2.37
C PRO A 11 -38.97 -31.21 1.89
N TRP A 12 -38.30 -31.07 0.74
CA TRP A 12 -37.43 -32.12 0.22
C TRP A 12 -36.28 -32.37 1.21
N ARG A 13 -36.28 -33.55 1.84
CA ARG A 13 -35.15 -34.00 2.66
C ARG A 13 -33.92 -34.11 1.77
N ILE A 14 -32.95 -33.22 1.96
CA ILE A 14 -31.62 -33.35 1.36
C ILE A 14 -30.99 -34.61 1.95
N VAL A 15 -30.65 -35.58 1.10
CA VAL A 15 -29.93 -36.79 1.50
C VAL A 15 -28.47 -36.41 1.75
N HIS A 16 -28.19 -35.97 2.97
CA HIS A 16 -26.83 -35.88 3.47
C HIS A 16 -26.29 -37.29 3.73
N SER A 17 -25.05 -37.55 3.35
CA SER A 17 -24.34 -38.76 3.78
C SER A 17 -24.33 -38.82 5.31
N PRO A 18 -24.60 -39.99 5.93
CA PRO A 18 -24.39 -40.13 7.37
C PRO A 18 -22.92 -39.83 7.69
N GLY A 19 -22.69 -39.17 8.83
CA GLY A 19 -21.35 -38.72 9.21
C GLY A 19 -20.35 -39.88 9.21
N ILE A 20 -19.17 -39.66 8.61
CA ILE A 20 -18.09 -40.64 8.59
C ILE A 20 -17.60 -40.80 10.03
N VAL A 21 -18.04 -41.87 10.68
CA VAL A 21 -17.32 -42.46 11.80
C VAL A 21 -16.07 -43.10 11.21
N LEU A 22 -14.90 -42.58 11.56
CA LEU A 22 -13.64 -43.27 11.30
C LEU A 22 -13.54 -44.45 12.27
N GLU A 23 -14.09 -45.60 11.87
CA GLU A 23 -13.71 -46.86 12.50
C GLU A 23 -12.21 -47.07 12.27
N VAL A 24 -11.42 -46.97 13.34
CA VAL A 24 -10.00 -47.31 13.32
C VAL A 24 -9.91 -48.83 13.26
N VAL A 25 -10.00 -49.37 12.04
CA VAL A 25 -9.84 -50.80 11.77
C VAL A 25 -8.39 -51.19 12.05
N THR A 26 -8.14 -51.68 13.26
CA THR A 26 -6.91 -52.41 13.60
C THR A 26 -6.90 -53.72 12.82
N GLY A 27 -6.24 -53.71 11.66
CA GLY A 27 -6.16 -54.86 10.78
C GLY A 27 -5.55 -56.08 11.47
N SER A 28 -6.34 -57.14 11.61
CA SER A 28 -5.88 -58.49 11.93
C SER A 28 -6.10 -59.38 10.71
N ASP A 29 -5.19 -60.33 10.50
CA ASP A 29 -5.21 -61.20 9.33
C ASP A 29 -6.46 -62.08 9.23
N THR A 30 -6.98 -62.29 8.01
CA THR A 30 -6.89 -63.64 7.39
C THR A 30 -7.29 -63.68 5.90
N GLN A 31 -6.30 -64.04 5.08
CA GLN A 31 -6.35 -65.02 3.98
C GLN A 31 -7.65 -65.26 3.18
N SER A 32 -7.57 -65.10 1.86
CA SER A 32 -7.90 -66.19 0.92
C SER A 32 -7.01 -66.10 -0.34
N ARG A 33 -6.92 -67.20 -1.13
CA ARG A 33 -5.80 -67.49 -2.05
C ARG A 33 -6.03 -67.12 -3.53
N PRO A 34 -4.95 -66.92 -4.31
CA PRO A 34 -4.98 -66.77 -5.77
C PRO A 34 -4.78 -68.09 -6.54
N ALA A 35 -4.98 -68.03 -7.87
CA ALA A 35 -4.40 -68.88 -8.91
C ALA A 35 -4.02 -67.95 -10.09
N SER A 36 -2.75 -67.90 -10.54
CA SER A 36 -2.10 -68.79 -11.53
C SER A 36 -2.63 -68.58 -12.97
N GLU A 37 -1.85 -68.51 -14.04
CA GLU A 37 -0.40 -68.39 -14.36
C GLU A 37 -0.34 -67.72 -15.77
N VAL A 38 0.75 -67.33 -16.46
CA VAL A 38 2.17 -67.76 -16.57
C VAL A 38 3.02 -66.51 -16.89
N VAL A 39 4.31 -66.51 -16.53
CA VAL A 39 5.33 -65.59 -17.07
C VAL A 39 6.52 -66.41 -17.54
N ASP A 40 7.09 -66.08 -18.71
CA ASP A 40 8.38 -66.62 -19.15
C ASP A 40 9.31 -65.53 -19.73
N VAL A 41 10.30 -65.17 -18.92
CA VAL A 41 11.72 -64.86 -19.21
C VAL A 41 12.12 -64.30 -20.59
N VAL A 42 12.84 -63.16 -20.60
CA VAL A 42 14.21 -63.06 -21.17
C VAL A 42 14.95 -61.79 -20.68
N ASN A 43 16.26 -61.96 -20.45
CA ASN A 43 17.25 -61.03 -19.89
C ASN A 43 17.38 -59.63 -20.54
N ILE A 44 18.00 -58.69 -19.80
CA ILE A 44 19.40 -58.25 -20.08
C ILE A 44 20.06 -57.58 -18.84
N LYS A 45 21.15 -58.24 -18.40
CA LYS A 45 22.38 -57.81 -17.69
C LYS A 45 22.48 -56.50 -16.88
N THR A 46 23.20 -56.62 -15.75
CA THR A 46 23.88 -55.52 -15.04
C THR A 46 25.33 -55.91 -14.76
N GLU A 47 26.26 -55.09 -15.25
CA GLU A 47 27.70 -55.12 -15.04
C GLU A 47 28.19 -53.64 -15.06
N ASP A 48 29.04 -53.11 -14.17
CA ASP A 48 29.67 -53.72 -12.98
C ASP A 48 30.09 -52.63 -11.92
N ALA A 49 30.91 -53.06 -10.94
CA ALA A 49 31.52 -52.39 -9.78
C ALA A 49 32.59 -51.27 -10.11
N GLU A 50 33.30 -50.57 -9.20
CA GLU A 50 33.87 -50.91 -7.87
C GLU A 50 34.07 -49.72 -6.87
N LEU A 51 33.97 -50.03 -5.55
CA LEU A 51 34.84 -49.70 -4.37
C LEU A 51 35.39 -48.25 -4.14
N ILE A 52 35.69 -47.73 -2.92
CA ILE A 52 35.88 -48.18 -1.50
C ILE A 52 35.30 -47.06 -0.58
N GLY A 53 34.88 -47.17 0.71
CA GLY A 53 34.70 -48.29 1.66
C GLY A 53 35.23 -47.98 3.09
N GLN A 54 34.49 -48.37 4.15
CA GLN A 54 34.90 -48.56 5.57
C GLN A 54 35.25 -47.30 6.43
N ASP A 55 35.07 -47.24 7.78
CA ASP A 55 34.58 -48.23 8.77
C ASP A 55 34.05 -47.64 10.12
N ASN A 56 33.55 -48.51 11.02
CA ASN A 56 33.37 -48.38 12.51
C ASN A 56 32.09 -47.76 13.16
N HIS A 57 31.27 -48.63 13.78
CA HIS A 57 31.13 -48.91 15.26
C HIS A 57 31.40 -47.79 16.32
N LEU A 58 30.83 -47.76 17.55
CA LEU A 58 29.79 -48.53 18.30
C LEU A 58 29.42 -47.82 19.64
N TYR A 59 28.21 -48.06 20.21
CA TYR A 59 27.78 -47.82 21.63
C TYR A 59 27.87 -46.37 22.19
N SER A 60 27.25 -45.94 23.32
CA SER A 60 26.13 -46.44 24.16
C SER A 60 25.50 -45.30 25.01
N GLN A 61 24.30 -45.52 25.53
CA GLN A 61 23.66 -44.81 26.67
C GLN A 61 24.42 -45.05 28.02
N PRO A 62 24.10 -44.41 29.19
CA PRO A 62 22.79 -43.89 29.63
C PRO A 62 22.76 -42.56 30.45
N CYS A 63 21.60 -42.27 31.05
CA CYS A 63 21.27 -41.21 32.04
C CYS A 63 22.03 -41.38 33.38
N THR A 64 22.00 -40.48 34.39
CA THR A 64 20.84 -40.02 35.20
C THR A 64 21.17 -38.86 36.17
N GLU A 65 20.18 -38.01 36.51
CA GLU A 65 19.95 -37.38 37.86
C GLU A 65 21.02 -36.35 38.39
N ILE A 66 20.81 -35.48 39.40
CA ILE A 66 19.69 -35.23 40.36
C ILE A 66 19.68 -33.74 40.87
N SER A 67 18.53 -33.25 41.40
CA SER A 67 18.27 -32.18 42.43
C SER A 67 19.16 -30.89 42.52
N VAL A 68 18.72 -29.61 42.51
CA VAL A 68 17.73 -28.82 43.32
C VAL A 68 18.38 -27.78 44.28
N ASP A 69 17.80 -26.57 44.30
CA ASP A 69 17.76 -25.48 45.32
C ASP A 69 18.98 -24.66 45.87
N THR A 70 18.98 -23.37 45.45
CA THR A 70 18.97 -22.14 46.29
C THR A 70 20.22 -21.48 46.95
N SER A 71 20.22 -20.15 46.83
CA SER A 71 20.61 -19.10 47.83
C SER A 71 22.08 -18.75 48.19
N SER A 72 22.48 -17.56 47.71
CA SER A 72 22.82 -16.36 48.53
C SER A 72 24.28 -15.85 48.70
N MET A 73 24.39 -14.52 48.53
CA MET A 73 25.25 -13.51 49.17
C MET A 73 26.80 -13.50 49.07
N THR A 74 27.29 -12.47 48.36
CA THR A 74 28.40 -11.53 48.72
C THR A 74 29.82 -12.03 49.04
N CYS A 75 30.82 -11.51 48.30
CA CYS A 75 31.74 -10.49 48.84
C CYS A 75 32.49 -9.70 47.75
N ASN A 76 33.30 -8.73 48.20
CA ASN A 76 34.07 -7.72 47.43
C ASN A 76 35.34 -8.33 46.76
N THR A 77 36.26 -7.64 46.05
CA THR A 77 36.76 -6.25 46.22
C THR A 77 37.64 -5.75 45.05
N VAL A 78 37.75 -4.41 44.90
CA VAL A 78 38.85 -3.61 44.31
C VAL A 78 39.33 -3.86 42.86
N THR A 79 39.18 -2.80 42.05
CA THR A 79 40.06 -2.44 40.92
C THR A 79 40.82 -1.14 41.23
N PRO A 80 42.09 -0.97 40.81
CA PRO A 80 42.74 0.33 40.72
C PRO A 80 42.99 0.81 39.28
N THR A 81 43.06 2.13 39.13
CA THR A 81 43.18 2.90 37.87
C THR A 81 44.65 3.18 37.48
N ILE A 82 44.87 4.05 36.48
CA ILE A 82 46.15 4.70 36.05
C ILE A 82 46.96 3.83 35.06
N GLY A 83 47.56 4.37 33.99
CA GLY A 83 47.57 5.74 33.45
C GLY A 83 48.65 5.87 32.36
N ARG A 84 48.62 6.90 31.51
CA ARG A 84 49.47 6.99 30.30
C ARG A 84 49.98 8.41 30.04
N MET A 85 51.31 8.62 30.13
CA MET A 85 51.99 9.85 29.72
C MET A 85 53.48 9.60 29.37
N ASP A 86 53.85 10.00 28.15
CA ASP A 86 54.99 10.83 27.73
C ASP A 86 56.48 10.53 28.04
N ALA A 87 57.27 10.64 26.93
CA ALA A 87 58.56 11.36 26.78
C ALA A 87 59.95 10.73 27.07
N ASN A 88 60.80 10.81 26.03
CA ASN A 88 62.22 11.24 25.99
C ASN A 88 63.34 10.55 26.80
N GLY A 89 64.18 9.77 26.09
CA GLY A 89 65.48 10.28 25.59
C GLY A 89 66.76 10.25 26.46
N GLN A 90 67.77 9.48 26.00
CA GLN A 90 69.24 9.65 26.17
C GLN A 90 69.95 8.56 25.31
N ALA A 91 71.11 8.66 24.65
CA ALA A 91 72.24 9.61 24.54
C ALA A 91 73.57 9.20 25.24
N LEU A 92 74.56 8.84 24.40
CA LEU A 92 76.04 8.98 24.57
C LEU A 92 76.81 8.20 25.66
N VAL A 93 77.83 7.41 25.23
CA VAL A 93 79.25 7.32 25.71
C VAL A 93 79.94 6.06 25.12
N LYS A 94 81.28 5.88 25.02
CA LYS A 94 82.41 6.65 24.43
C LYS A 94 83.71 5.80 24.55
N TYR A 95 84.67 5.95 23.61
CA TYR A 95 86.12 5.59 23.71
C TYR A 95 86.64 4.13 23.80
N SER A 96 87.42 3.71 22.78
CA SER A 96 88.87 3.34 22.82
C SER A 96 89.28 2.72 21.45
N LYS A 97 90.47 2.80 20.82
CA LYS A 97 91.88 3.19 21.10
C LYS A 97 92.94 2.05 21.15
N GLY A 98 93.03 1.24 20.07
CA GLY A 98 94.30 0.96 19.34
C GLY A 98 95.22 -0.22 19.73
N LEU A 99 96.27 -0.39 18.90
CA LEU A 99 97.52 -1.20 19.03
C LEU A 99 97.60 -2.68 18.53
N SER A 100 98.20 -2.83 17.33
CA SER A 100 99.55 -3.39 17.10
C SER A 100 99.80 -4.91 16.84
N ASN A 101 100.72 -5.17 15.88
CA ASN A 101 101.67 -6.32 15.78
C ASN A 101 101.14 -7.74 15.38
N ARG A 102 101.87 -8.63 14.68
CA ARG A 102 103.16 -8.55 13.92
C ARG A 102 103.45 -9.84 13.10
N SER A 103 104.32 -9.71 12.05
CA SER A 103 105.44 -10.61 11.61
C SER A 103 105.36 -10.95 10.11
N ARG A 104 106.38 -10.97 9.23
CA ARG A 104 107.88 -10.85 9.16
C ARG A 104 108.35 -11.85 8.05
N PRO A 105 109.62 -11.87 7.54
CA PRO A 105 110.78 -10.98 7.70
C PRO A 105 110.74 -9.85 6.62
N SER A 106 111.69 -9.39 5.79
CA SER A 106 113.17 -9.46 5.52
C SER A 106 113.47 -8.29 4.51
N LEU A 107 114.65 -7.88 4.00
CA LEU A 107 116.13 -7.80 4.24
C LEU A 107 116.70 -7.08 2.96
N SER A 108 117.87 -6.45 2.79
CA SER A 108 118.94 -5.73 3.55
C SER A 108 120.06 -5.40 2.53
N GLY A 109 120.85 -4.32 2.47
CA GLY A 109 121.14 -3.09 3.25
C GLY A 109 122.02 -2.17 2.34
N ASN A 110 123.05 -1.40 2.72
CA ASN A 110 123.56 -0.82 3.98
C ASN A 110 124.61 0.29 3.64
N PRO A 111 124.55 1.55 4.16
CA PRO A 111 125.40 2.68 3.71
C PRO A 111 126.54 3.10 4.68
N ALA A 112 127.49 3.96 4.24
CA ALA A 112 128.49 4.64 5.10
C ALA A 112 129.14 5.92 4.46
N THR A 113 129.24 7.00 5.26
CA THR A 113 130.32 8.04 5.47
C THR A 113 131.46 8.27 4.44
N ASP A 114 132.15 9.43 4.33
CA ASP A 114 132.17 10.71 5.10
C ASP A 114 132.72 11.90 4.25
N ALA A 115 132.95 13.09 4.85
CA ALA A 115 133.49 14.31 4.19
C ALA A 115 134.85 14.82 4.74
N CYS A 116 135.67 15.52 3.91
CA CYS A 116 136.45 16.72 4.31
C CYS A 116 137.17 17.46 3.14
N LEU A 117 137.60 18.70 3.42
CA LEU A 117 138.05 19.81 2.58
C LEU A 117 139.33 19.67 1.70
N GLN A 118 139.31 20.48 0.64
CA GLN A 118 140.41 21.19 -0.07
C GLN A 118 141.88 20.98 0.36
N THR A 119 142.75 20.68 -0.62
CA THR A 119 143.78 21.63 -1.15
C THR A 119 144.60 20.97 -2.27
N ILE A 120 144.65 21.60 -3.46
CA ILE A 120 145.77 21.67 -4.45
C ILE A 120 145.19 22.27 -5.74
N VAL A 121 145.67 23.46 -6.14
CA VAL A 121 145.06 24.30 -7.20
C VAL A 121 146.08 24.56 -8.33
N SER A 122 146.76 23.50 -8.79
CA SER A 122 147.91 23.62 -9.71
C SER A 122 147.84 22.78 -11.00
N GLU A 123 147.05 21.70 -11.08
CA GLU A 123 146.98 20.85 -12.29
C GLU A 123 145.74 21.13 -13.18
N GLN A 124 144.78 21.93 -12.71
CA GLN A 124 143.51 22.23 -13.39
C GLN A 124 143.59 23.04 -14.70
N ARG A 125 144.79 23.33 -15.25
CA ARG A 125 144.95 24.15 -16.46
C ARG A 125 145.55 23.45 -17.68
N SER A 126 145.89 22.16 -17.58
CA SER A 126 146.27 21.35 -18.75
C SER A 126 145.13 20.44 -19.21
N GLN A 127 144.57 19.62 -18.32
CA GLN A 127 143.51 18.66 -18.66
C GLN A 127 142.18 19.29 -19.14
N ALA A 128 141.94 20.57 -18.81
CA ALA A 128 140.67 21.25 -19.11
C ALA A 128 140.37 21.44 -20.61
N ALA A 129 141.37 21.34 -21.50
CA ALA A 129 141.18 21.44 -22.95
C ALA A 129 140.68 20.11 -23.54
N ASP A 130 141.42 19.02 -23.33
CA ASP A 130 141.09 17.69 -23.88
C ASP A 130 139.82 17.11 -23.27
N ILE A 131 139.58 17.36 -21.97
CA ILE A 131 138.33 16.98 -21.30
C ILE A 131 137.12 17.61 -22.00
N LYS A 132 137.23 18.86 -22.50
CA LYS A 132 136.11 19.51 -23.19
C LYS A 132 135.78 18.83 -24.53
N GLN A 133 136.77 18.55 -25.38
CA GLN A 133 136.51 17.94 -26.70
C GLN A 133 136.13 16.44 -26.62
N SER A 134 136.35 15.82 -25.46
CA SER A 134 135.79 14.50 -25.10
C SER A 134 134.36 14.63 -24.57
N LEU A 135 134.10 15.59 -23.67
CA LEU A 135 132.77 15.88 -23.12
C LEU A 135 131.77 16.26 -24.21
N ASP A 136 132.10 17.17 -25.13
CA ASP A 136 131.15 17.64 -26.15
C ASP A 136 130.63 16.45 -27.00
N ARG A 137 131.52 15.53 -27.42
CA ARG A 137 131.13 14.31 -28.16
C ARG A 137 130.43 13.25 -27.32
N GLY A 138 130.84 13.08 -26.05
CA GLY A 138 130.16 12.19 -25.11
C GLY A 138 128.77 12.69 -24.75
N PHE A 139 128.58 14.00 -24.67
CA PHE A 139 127.32 14.67 -24.38
C PHE A 139 126.34 14.54 -25.55
N ASP A 140 126.78 14.76 -26.78
CA ASP A 140 125.92 14.55 -27.97
C ASP A 140 125.46 13.08 -28.09
N GLN A 141 126.36 12.11 -27.89
CA GLN A 141 125.98 10.69 -27.87
C GLN A 141 125.02 10.35 -26.72
N LEU A 142 125.28 10.87 -25.51
CA LEU A 142 124.44 10.61 -24.35
C LEU A 142 123.07 11.28 -24.48
N VAL A 143 122.98 12.50 -25.03
CA VAL A 143 121.72 13.16 -25.37
C VAL A 143 120.96 12.36 -26.43
N GLN A 144 121.62 11.84 -27.45
CA GLN A 144 120.97 11.04 -28.50
C GLN A 144 120.45 9.69 -27.97
N GLN A 145 121.23 9.01 -27.12
CA GLN A 145 120.81 7.78 -26.43
C GLN A 145 119.69 8.04 -25.42
N HIS A 146 119.76 9.14 -24.67
CA HIS A 146 118.74 9.52 -23.70
C HIS A 146 117.44 9.98 -24.39
N LYS A 147 117.53 10.55 -25.60
CA LYS A 147 116.38 10.84 -26.45
C LYS A 147 115.70 9.55 -26.93
N GLN A 148 116.44 8.59 -27.48
CA GLN A 148 115.89 7.30 -27.90
C GLN A 148 115.25 6.54 -26.73
N SER A 149 115.92 6.50 -25.58
CA SER A 149 115.38 5.93 -24.34
C SER A 149 114.08 6.63 -23.89
N HIS A 150 114.02 7.97 -23.98
CA HIS A 150 112.83 8.75 -23.65
C HIS A 150 111.68 8.52 -24.65
N GLU A 151 111.97 8.39 -25.94
CA GLU A 151 110.97 8.07 -26.97
C GLU A 151 110.40 6.66 -26.78
N GLU A 152 111.23 5.66 -26.42
CA GLU A 152 110.77 4.31 -26.08
C GLU A 152 109.94 4.30 -24.77
N LEU A 153 110.30 5.13 -23.79
CA LEU A 153 109.61 5.22 -22.51
C LEU A 153 108.26 5.97 -22.64
N LEU A 154 108.18 6.98 -23.53
CA LEU A 154 106.91 7.59 -23.94
C LEU A 154 105.99 6.61 -24.66
N ALA A 155 106.50 5.83 -25.62
CA ALA A 155 105.70 4.81 -26.31
C ALA A 155 105.16 3.74 -25.35
N LYS A 156 105.94 3.37 -24.30
CA LYS A 156 105.49 2.47 -23.24
C LYS A 156 104.48 3.09 -22.29
N LEU A 157 104.59 4.39 -22.00
CA LEU A 157 103.57 5.15 -21.27
C LEU A 157 102.26 5.20 -22.04
N GLU A 158 102.29 5.52 -23.33
CA GLU A 158 101.10 5.59 -24.19
C GLU A 158 100.39 4.23 -24.30
N GLN A 159 101.15 3.13 -24.48
CA GLN A 159 100.59 1.77 -24.43
C GLN A 159 99.97 1.43 -23.06
N MET A 160 100.59 1.88 -21.96
CA MET A 160 100.06 1.67 -20.61
C MET A 160 98.80 2.50 -20.35
N GLU A 161 98.71 3.73 -20.85
CA GLU A 161 97.51 4.56 -20.76
C GLU A 161 96.36 3.97 -21.59
N GLN A 162 96.63 3.50 -22.82
CA GLN A 162 95.64 2.79 -23.64
C GLN A 162 95.12 1.53 -22.94
N LEU A 163 96.01 0.74 -22.31
CA LEU A 163 95.61 -0.45 -21.54
C LEU A 163 94.81 -0.10 -20.28
N LEU A 164 95.19 0.96 -19.56
CA LEU A 164 94.44 1.45 -18.40
C LEU A 164 93.06 1.98 -18.79
N GLU A 165 92.93 2.61 -19.96
CA GLU A 165 91.65 3.09 -20.47
C GLU A 165 90.74 1.95 -20.94
N GLN A 166 91.29 0.93 -21.63
CA GLN A 166 90.57 -0.31 -21.89
C GLN A 166 90.07 -0.95 -20.59
N LYS A 167 90.91 -1.02 -19.54
CA LYS A 167 90.49 -1.58 -18.24
C LYS A 167 89.50 -0.70 -17.47
N ARG A 168 89.45 0.62 -17.71
CA ARG A 168 88.35 1.46 -17.23
C ARG A 168 87.05 1.16 -17.98
N GLN A 169 87.09 0.99 -19.29
CA GLN A 169 85.91 0.66 -20.09
C GLN A 169 85.32 -0.71 -19.71
N GLU A 170 86.15 -1.76 -19.61
CA GLU A 170 85.74 -3.08 -19.09
C GLU A 170 85.13 -2.97 -17.69
N MET A 171 85.68 -2.13 -16.80
CA MET A 171 85.16 -1.93 -15.45
C MET A 171 83.79 -1.21 -15.44
N PHE A 172 83.60 -0.20 -16.29
CA PHE A 172 82.31 0.49 -16.44
C PHE A 172 81.24 -0.43 -17.02
N GLU A 173 81.55 -1.25 -18.02
CA GLU A 173 80.63 -2.27 -18.53
C GLU A 173 80.25 -3.29 -17.44
N LEU A 174 81.23 -3.76 -16.66
CA LEU A 174 80.99 -4.75 -15.63
C LEU A 174 80.20 -4.19 -14.44
N GLN A 175 80.37 -2.90 -14.10
CA GLN A 175 79.54 -2.21 -13.11
C GLN A 175 78.10 -1.99 -13.62
N ARG A 176 77.91 -1.56 -14.88
CA ARG A 176 76.57 -1.43 -15.47
C ARG A 176 75.82 -2.77 -15.46
N ASN A 177 76.49 -3.85 -15.88
CA ASN A 177 75.98 -5.22 -15.80
C ASN A 177 75.71 -5.72 -14.35
N LEU A 178 76.19 -5.03 -13.32
CA LEU A 178 75.87 -5.30 -11.91
C LEU A 178 74.62 -4.51 -11.49
N GLU A 179 74.54 -3.24 -11.87
CA GLU A 179 73.42 -2.34 -11.60
C GLU A 179 72.13 -2.85 -12.29
N ASP A 180 72.20 -3.20 -13.58
CA ASP A 180 71.10 -3.80 -14.34
C ASP A 180 70.56 -5.09 -13.66
N LYS A 181 71.46 -5.89 -13.04
CA LYS A 181 71.09 -7.11 -12.32
C LYS A 181 70.52 -6.83 -10.93
N GLN A 182 70.94 -5.77 -10.25
CA GLN A 182 70.35 -5.35 -8.99
C GLN A 182 68.93 -4.83 -9.21
N GLU A 183 68.69 -4.06 -10.27
CA GLU A 183 67.33 -3.63 -10.63
C GLU A 183 66.43 -4.83 -10.95
N LEU A 184 66.90 -5.78 -11.77
CA LEU A 184 66.15 -7.00 -12.09
C LEU A 184 65.80 -7.83 -10.83
N ILE A 185 66.69 -7.90 -9.84
CA ILE A 185 66.42 -8.57 -8.56
C ILE A 185 65.34 -7.83 -7.75
N LEU A 186 65.37 -6.50 -7.73
CA LEU A 186 64.34 -5.70 -7.07
C LEU A 186 62.96 -5.86 -7.73
N GLN A 187 62.90 -5.80 -9.06
CA GLN A 187 61.67 -6.05 -9.82
C GLN A 187 61.12 -7.48 -9.58
N LEU A 188 62.00 -8.48 -9.46
CA LEU A 188 61.61 -9.86 -9.13
C LEU A 188 61.07 -9.98 -7.68
N GLN A 189 61.69 -9.28 -6.73
CA GLN A 189 61.21 -9.25 -5.34
C GLN A 189 59.86 -8.56 -5.21
N GLU A 190 59.63 -7.44 -5.91
CA GLU A 190 58.37 -6.71 -5.88
C GLU A 190 57.23 -7.50 -6.55
N SER A 191 57.47 -8.10 -7.72
CA SER A 191 56.49 -8.98 -8.38
C SER A 191 56.13 -10.20 -7.51
N THR A 192 57.11 -10.86 -6.90
CA THR A 192 56.87 -11.99 -5.97
C THR A 192 56.06 -11.56 -4.74
N LYS A 193 56.35 -10.38 -4.18
CA LYS A 193 55.62 -9.81 -3.04
C LYS A 193 54.17 -9.51 -3.41
N ASN A 194 53.92 -8.94 -4.58
CA ASN A 194 52.58 -8.60 -5.05
C ASN A 194 51.76 -9.85 -5.40
N GLU A 195 52.38 -10.88 -5.98
CA GLU A 195 51.74 -12.19 -6.18
C GLU A 195 51.30 -12.82 -4.84
N LEU A 196 52.16 -12.75 -3.81
CA LEU A 196 51.87 -13.30 -2.49
C LEU A 196 50.76 -12.51 -1.77
N LEU A 197 50.72 -11.18 -1.93
CA LEU A 197 49.63 -10.34 -1.40
C LEU A 197 48.29 -10.67 -2.07
N ASN A 198 48.25 -10.77 -3.40
CA ASN A 198 47.04 -11.13 -4.15
C ASN A 198 46.50 -12.51 -3.71
N LYS A 199 47.38 -13.50 -3.51
CA LYS A 199 47.01 -14.82 -2.97
C LYS A 199 46.48 -14.77 -1.54
N GLN A 200 46.98 -13.85 -0.71
CA GLN A 200 46.46 -13.64 0.64
C GLN A 200 45.04 -13.02 0.63
N GLU A 201 44.77 -12.10 -0.29
CA GLU A 201 43.44 -11.52 -0.50
C GLU A 201 42.44 -12.55 -1.05
N GLU A 202 42.85 -13.39 -2.00
CA GLU A 202 42.05 -14.51 -2.52
C GLU A 202 41.65 -15.50 -1.41
N ILE A 203 42.60 -15.90 -0.57
CA ILE A 203 42.34 -16.79 0.58
C ILE A 203 41.36 -16.13 1.57
N HIS A 204 41.49 -14.83 1.86
CA HIS A 204 40.55 -14.12 2.73
C HIS A 204 39.14 -14.04 2.12
N SER A 205 39.04 -13.79 0.81
CA SER A 205 37.75 -13.78 0.09
C SER A 205 37.05 -15.14 0.15
N LEU A 206 37.78 -16.24 -0.08
CA LEU A 206 37.26 -17.60 0.02
C LEU A 206 36.83 -17.97 1.45
N GLN A 207 37.61 -17.57 2.48
CA GLN A 207 37.24 -17.76 3.88
C GLN A 207 35.96 -17.02 4.25
N GLN A 208 35.78 -15.78 3.76
CA GLN A 208 34.57 -15.01 4.02
C GLN A 208 33.35 -15.60 3.29
N CYS A 209 33.49 -15.98 2.02
CA CYS A 209 32.43 -16.65 1.27
C CYS A 209 31.96 -17.97 1.93
N ALA A 210 32.90 -18.80 2.39
CA ALA A 210 32.58 -20.04 3.10
C ALA A 210 31.89 -19.81 4.45
N LYS A 211 32.27 -18.74 5.18
CA LYS A 211 31.60 -18.32 6.42
C LYS A 211 30.17 -17.87 6.17
N ASP A 212 29.95 -17.08 5.13
CA ASP A 212 28.63 -16.53 4.80
C ASP A 212 27.69 -17.65 4.26
N GLU A 213 28.22 -18.63 3.52
CA GLU A 213 27.45 -19.84 3.15
C GLU A 213 27.08 -20.69 4.39
N LEU A 214 27.98 -20.82 5.36
CA LEU A 214 27.72 -21.55 6.61
C LEU A 214 26.63 -20.86 7.45
N LEU A 215 26.69 -19.53 7.57
CA LEU A 215 25.66 -18.74 8.25
C LEU A 215 24.29 -18.92 7.58
N ARG A 216 24.21 -18.82 6.25
CA ARG A 216 22.97 -19.06 5.50
C ARG A 216 22.40 -20.46 5.75
N LYS A 217 23.24 -21.51 5.75
CA LYS A 217 22.81 -22.88 6.07
C LYS A 217 22.33 -23.03 7.52
N GLN A 218 22.90 -22.27 8.45
CA GLN A 218 22.45 -22.24 9.85
C GLN A 218 21.08 -21.54 9.99
N GLU A 219 20.83 -20.45 9.26
CA GLU A 219 19.53 -19.78 9.20
C GLU A 219 18.46 -20.66 8.55
N GLU A 220 18.76 -21.29 7.41
CA GLU A 220 17.89 -22.26 6.73
C GLU A 220 17.51 -23.43 7.66
N MET A 221 18.46 -23.93 8.46
CA MET A 221 18.21 -24.98 9.46
C MET A 221 17.33 -24.50 10.63
N LEU A 222 17.56 -23.28 11.14
CA LEU A 222 16.76 -22.70 12.22
C LEU A 222 15.32 -22.42 11.79
N ASP A 223 15.10 -21.97 10.54
CA ASP A 223 13.75 -21.80 10.02
C ASP A 223 13.06 -23.15 9.80
N MET A 224 13.76 -24.15 9.27
CA MET A 224 13.23 -25.53 9.16
C MET A 224 12.81 -26.10 10.53
N GLN A 225 13.58 -25.84 11.59
CA GLN A 225 13.20 -26.20 12.96
C GLN A 225 11.95 -25.45 13.44
N ARG A 226 11.86 -24.14 13.21
CA ARG A 226 10.66 -23.33 13.55
C ARG A 226 9.41 -23.81 12.81
N GLN A 227 9.51 -24.04 11.50
CA GLN A 227 8.40 -24.61 10.70
C GLN A 227 7.97 -25.98 11.24
N THR A 228 8.91 -26.81 11.67
CA THR A 228 8.63 -28.15 12.23
C THR A 228 7.92 -28.04 13.59
N LEU A 229 8.38 -27.16 14.49
CA LEU A 229 7.72 -26.91 15.78
C LEU A 229 6.31 -26.35 15.61
N ASN A 230 6.10 -25.41 14.68
CA ASN A 230 4.79 -24.86 14.38
C ASN A 230 3.83 -25.93 13.84
N ARG A 231 4.31 -26.81 12.94
CA ARG A 231 3.52 -27.97 12.46
C ARG A 231 3.17 -28.93 13.61
N LEU A 232 4.09 -29.22 14.52
CA LEU A 232 3.84 -30.06 15.69
C LEU A 232 2.80 -29.44 16.63
N ALA A 233 2.82 -28.12 16.86
CA ALA A 233 1.82 -27.43 17.68
C ALA A 233 0.40 -27.54 17.08
N VAL A 234 0.26 -27.37 15.75
CA VAL A 234 -1.01 -27.56 15.04
C VAL A 234 -1.48 -29.01 15.12
N ILE A 235 -0.59 -29.99 14.95
CA ILE A 235 -0.91 -31.42 15.07
C ILE A 235 -1.40 -31.77 16.49
N LEU A 236 -0.71 -31.28 17.53
CA LEU A 236 -1.10 -31.52 18.92
C LEU A 236 -2.46 -30.87 19.28
N SER A 237 -2.72 -29.67 18.75
CA SER A 237 -4.04 -29.01 18.86
C SER A 237 -5.13 -29.84 18.19
N HIS A 238 -4.88 -30.33 16.97
CA HIS A 238 -5.84 -31.16 16.23
C HIS A 238 -6.09 -32.52 16.89
N VAL A 239 -5.05 -33.19 17.42
CA VAL A 239 -5.19 -34.44 18.17
C VAL A 239 -6.03 -34.22 19.44
N LYS A 240 -5.81 -33.12 20.17
CA LYS A 240 -6.64 -32.77 21.33
C LYS A 240 -8.11 -32.57 20.92
N ALA A 241 -8.36 -31.81 19.84
CA ALA A 241 -9.70 -31.58 19.34
C ALA A 241 -10.41 -32.87 18.91
N LEU A 242 -9.71 -33.78 18.21
CA LEU A 242 -10.25 -35.10 17.83
C LEU A 242 -10.61 -35.98 19.03
N LEU A 243 -9.82 -35.95 20.10
CA LEU A 243 -10.11 -36.68 21.34
C LEU A 243 -11.35 -36.12 22.05
N THR A 244 -11.43 -34.79 22.20
CA THR A 244 -12.63 -34.10 22.74
C THR A 244 -13.86 -34.40 21.90
N GLN A 245 -13.76 -34.28 20.57
CA GLN A 245 -14.84 -34.56 19.63
C GLN A 245 -15.34 -36.00 19.74
N THR A 246 -14.43 -36.98 19.81
CA THR A 246 -14.79 -38.40 19.89
C THR A 246 -15.58 -38.68 21.18
N TYR A 247 -15.11 -38.17 22.32
CA TYR A 247 -15.81 -38.29 23.60
C TYR A 247 -17.19 -37.60 23.59
N GLU A 248 -17.25 -36.33 23.17
CA GLU A 248 -18.49 -35.55 23.16
C GLU A 248 -19.53 -36.03 22.14
N LEU A 249 -19.12 -36.62 21.02
CA LEU A 249 -20.06 -37.19 20.04
C LEU A 249 -20.79 -38.43 20.57
N HIS A 250 -20.21 -39.14 21.54
CA HIS A 250 -20.83 -40.25 22.24
C HIS A 250 -21.63 -39.80 23.48
N GLU A 251 -21.11 -38.85 24.26
CA GLU A 251 -21.80 -38.38 25.47
C GLU A 251 -22.97 -37.43 25.21
N TYR A 252 -22.96 -36.65 24.12
CA TYR A 252 -24.01 -35.65 23.81
C TYR A 252 -24.82 -35.98 22.53
N PRO A 253 -25.56 -37.11 22.50
CA PRO A 253 -26.38 -37.52 21.35
C PRO A 253 -27.68 -36.71 21.19
N ILE A 254 -27.97 -35.80 22.12
CA ILE A 254 -29.18 -34.96 22.22
C ILE A 254 -28.75 -33.54 22.67
N PRO A 255 -29.43 -32.46 22.23
CA PRO A 255 -29.11 -31.09 22.68
C PRO A 255 -29.21 -30.91 24.19
N ARG A 256 -28.24 -30.20 24.79
CA ARG A 256 -28.13 -30.01 26.25
C ARG A 256 -29.01 -28.89 26.78
N LEU A 257 -29.42 -27.96 25.92
CA LEU A 257 -30.20 -26.79 26.28
C LEU A 257 -31.67 -26.97 25.86
N PHE A 258 -32.58 -26.91 26.82
CA PHE A 258 -34.02 -26.95 26.59
C PHE A 258 -34.80 -26.18 27.65
N ILE A 259 -36.04 -25.81 27.30
CA ILE A 259 -37.07 -25.40 28.25
C ILE A 259 -38.30 -26.30 28.10
N VAL A 260 -39.19 -26.25 29.08
CA VAL A 260 -40.52 -26.84 29.00
C VAL A 260 -41.55 -25.76 29.23
N LEU A 261 -42.66 -25.79 28.49
CA LEU A 261 -43.79 -24.88 28.63
C LEU A 261 -45.11 -25.69 28.57
N PRO A 262 -46.19 -25.23 29.24
CA PRO A 262 -47.53 -25.76 29.01
C PRO A 262 -47.87 -25.73 27.53
N LYS A 263 -48.56 -26.76 27.07
CA LYS A 263 -49.08 -26.80 25.70
C LYS A 263 -50.19 -25.76 25.59
N THR A 264 -50.05 -24.80 24.68
CA THR A 264 -51.08 -23.76 24.49
C THR A 264 -52.41 -24.40 24.15
N MET A 265 -53.35 -24.36 25.09
CA MET A 265 -54.72 -24.78 24.86
C MET A 265 -55.31 -23.92 23.75
N GLU A 266 -55.73 -24.56 22.65
CA GLU A 266 -56.66 -23.92 21.73
C GLU A 266 -57.88 -23.44 22.53
N PHE A 267 -58.33 -22.21 22.26
CA PHE A 267 -59.09 -21.34 23.18
C PHE A 267 -60.39 -21.94 23.76
N ARG A 268 -60.85 -23.09 23.25
CA ARG A 268 -62.13 -23.74 23.54
C ARG A 268 -62.11 -24.74 24.71
N ASP A 269 -60.96 -25.34 25.06
CA ASP A 269 -60.95 -26.56 25.91
C ASP A 269 -60.33 -26.35 27.32
N ARG A 270 -60.67 -25.22 27.96
CA ARG A 270 -60.01 -24.71 29.19
C ARG A 270 -60.20 -25.52 30.48
N PHE A 271 -60.89 -26.67 30.46
CA PHE A 271 -61.46 -27.27 31.68
C PHE A 271 -61.10 -28.74 31.97
N THR A 272 -60.28 -29.41 31.13
CA THR A 272 -60.10 -30.87 31.24
C THR A 272 -58.67 -31.42 31.16
N ASN A 273 -57.67 -30.64 30.74
CA ASN A 273 -56.31 -31.16 30.45
C ASN A 273 -55.17 -30.18 30.84
N THR A 274 -55.07 -29.82 32.12
CA THR A 274 -53.99 -28.97 32.67
C THR A 274 -52.58 -29.56 32.55
N ASP A 275 -52.47 -30.89 32.46
CA ASP A 275 -51.21 -31.61 32.70
C ASP A 275 -50.39 -31.84 31.40
N GLN A 276 -50.67 -31.13 30.29
CA GLN A 276 -49.94 -31.29 29.03
C GLN A 276 -48.83 -30.25 28.83
N TYR A 277 -47.59 -30.73 28.67
CA TYR A 277 -46.39 -29.91 28.53
C TYR A 277 -45.59 -30.29 27.28
N ARG A 278 -44.90 -29.31 26.67
CA ARG A 278 -43.98 -29.49 25.55
C ARG A 278 -42.57 -29.06 25.90
N LEU A 279 -41.58 -29.88 25.53
CA LEU A 279 -40.16 -29.57 25.61
C LEU A 279 -39.68 -28.90 24.31
N TYR A 280 -38.99 -27.77 24.45
CA TYR A 280 -38.42 -27.02 23.34
C TYR A 280 -36.89 -26.94 23.51
N PHE A 281 -36.15 -27.56 22.60
CA PHE A 281 -34.70 -27.43 22.52
C PHE A 281 -34.28 -26.02 22.05
N LEU A 282 -33.13 -25.57 22.56
CA LEU A 282 -32.50 -24.28 22.29
C LEU A 282 -31.22 -24.47 21.46
N CYS A 283 -30.88 -23.45 20.67
CA CYS A 283 -29.62 -23.39 19.95
C CYS A 283 -28.47 -23.08 20.90
N GLU A 284 -27.47 -23.95 20.97
CA GLU A 284 -26.24 -23.81 21.77
C GLU A 284 -25.22 -22.81 21.17
N CYS A 285 -25.68 -21.82 20.39
CA CYS A 285 -24.79 -20.80 19.85
C CYS A 285 -24.40 -19.77 20.92
N GLY A 286 -23.14 -19.36 20.87
CA GLY A 286 -22.51 -18.35 21.72
C GLY A 286 -21.21 -17.86 21.09
N THR A 287 -20.37 -17.12 21.81
CA THR A 287 -19.08 -16.63 21.29
C THR A 287 -18.18 -17.76 20.77
N HIS A 288 -18.20 -18.93 21.42
CA HIS A 288 -17.49 -20.15 21.01
C HIS A 288 -18.04 -20.83 19.74
N THR A 289 -19.09 -20.28 19.14
CA THR A 289 -19.60 -20.65 17.80
C THR A 289 -19.49 -19.50 16.80
N MET A 290 -19.06 -18.32 17.24
CA MET A 290 -19.00 -17.10 16.44
C MET A 290 -17.66 -17.03 15.72
N HIS A 291 -17.70 -17.02 14.39
CA HIS A 291 -16.54 -16.68 13.58
C HIS A 291 -16.42 -15.16 13.44
N GLU A 292 -15.20 -14.66 13.25
CA GLU A 292 -14.97 -13.24 12.97
C GLU A 292 -15.73 -12.85 11.68
N GLY A 293 -16.47 -11.75 11.71
CA GLY A 293 -17.32 -11.32 10.59
C GLY A 293 -18.71 -11.99 10.47
N SER A 294 -19.07 -12.96 11.32
CA SER A 294 -20.41 -13.56 11.27
C SER A 294 -21.51 -12.51 11.46
N LYS A 295 -22.42 -12.42 10.48
CA LYS A 295 -23.60 -11.55 10.51
C LYS A 295 -24.78 -12.13 11.30
N VAL A 296 -24.71 -13.38 11.75
CA VAL A 296 -25.82 -14.04 12.47
C VAL A 296 -25.62 -13.84 13.99
N PRO A 297 -26.62 -13.37 14.75
CA PRO A 297 -26.48 -13.22 16.20
C PRO A 297 -26.26 -14.56 16.92
N HIS A 298 -25.03 -14.79 17.41
CA HIS A 298 -24.68 -15.98 18.19
C HIS A 298 -25.13 -15.85 19.67
N GLU A 299 -26.44 -15.75 19.88
CA GLU A 299 -27.11 -15.70 21.20
C GLU A 299 -28.08 -16.87 21.38
N VAL A 300 -28.21 -17.42 22.60
CA VAL A 300 -29.01 -18.63 22.83
C VAL A 300 -30.49 -18.35 22.59
N HIS A 301 -31.09 -19.05 21.62
CA HIS A 301 -32.46 -18.84 21.15
C HIS A 301 -33.22 -20.15 20.90
N LEU A 302 -34.54 -20.08 20.77
CA LEU A 302 -35.40 -21.20 20.40
C LEU A 302 -35.20 -21.60 18.93
N ALA A 303 -34.88 -22.88 18.69
CA ALA A 303 -34.81 -23.41 17.33
C ALA A 303 -36.21 -23.50 16.68
N LYS A 304 -36.25 -23.48 15.35
CA LYS A 304 -37.49 -23.45 14.54
C LYS A 304 -38.18 -24.84 14.54
N HIS A 305 -38.84 -25.22 15.64
CA HIS A 305 -39.62 -26.48 15.77
C HIS A 305 -40.84 -26.35 16.70
N GLU A 306 -41.77 -27.30 16.62
CA GLU A 306 -43.07 -27.25 17.33
C GLU A 306 -43.02 -27.63 18.82
N GLY A 307 -41.90 -28.14 19.30
CA GLY A 307 -41.78 -28.73 20.64
C GLY A 307 -42.32 -30.16 20.75
N TYR A 308 -41.73 -30.93 21.66
CA TYR A 308 -42.02 -32.35 21.87
C TYR A 308 -43.00 -32.54 23.03
N ASP A 309 -44.15 -33.16 22.78
CA ASP A 309 -45.08 -33.56 23.85
C ASP A 309 -44.37 -34.47 24.87
N LEU A 310 -44.43 -34.14 26.16
CA LEU A 310 -43.89 -34.97 27.25
C LEU A 310 -44.89 -36.08 27.62
N GLN A 311 -44.45 -37.33 27.68
CA GLN A 311 -45.29 -38.47 28.09
C GLN A 311 -45.55 -38.49 29.61
N LYS A 312 -44.59 -38.03 30.41
CA LYS A 312 -44.64 -38.10 31.89
C LYS A 312 -44.17 -36.79 32.57
N PRO A 313 -44.96 -35.71 32.55
CA PRO A 313 -44.51 -34.41 33.06
C PRO A 313 -44.15 -34.41 34.56
N LYS A 314 -44.79 -35.22 35.40
CA LYS A 314 -44.53 -35.27 36.85
C LYS A 314 -43.16 -35.88 37.16
N GLU A 315 -42.91 -37.13 36.76
CA GLU A 315 -41.58 -37.77 36.82
C GLU A 315 -40.48 -36.93 36.14
N PHE A 316 -40.81 -36.20 35.07
CA PHE A 316 -39.89 -35.29 34.40
C PHE A 316 -39.54 -34.06 35.27
N PHE A 317 -40.52 -33.39 35.88
CA PHE A 317 -40.27 -32.22 36.72
C PHE A 317 -39.68 -32.59 38.09
N GLU A 318 -39.97 -33.77 38.63
CA GLU A 318 -39.29 -34.33 39.80
C GLU A 318 -37.78 -34.48 39.55
N LYS A 319 -37.37 -34.92 38.34
CA LYS A 319 -35.95 -35.07 38.00
C LYS A 319 -35.27 -33.78 37.49
N TYR A 320 -35.92 -33.06 36.58
CA TYR A 320 -35.31 -31.93 35.85
C TYR A 320 -35.89 -30.56 36.20
N GLY A 321 -36.85 -30.47 37.12
CA GLY A 321 -37.56 -29.22 37.45
C GLY A 321 -36.65 -28.09 37.89
N THR A 322 -35.62 -28.38 38.68
CA THR A 322 -34.60 -27.39 39.11
C THR A 322 -33.83 -26.82 37.92
N TYR A 323 -33.40 -27.67 36.99
CA TYR A 323 -32.73 -27.26 35.75
C TYR A 323 -33.66 -26.41 34.87
N VAL A 324 -34.91 -26.85 34.66
CA VAL A 324 -35.88 -26.13 33.81
C VAL A 324 -36.24 -24.77 34.43
N ASN A 325 -36.47 -24.69 35.74
CA ASN A 325 -36.74 -23.43 36.45
C ASN A 325 -35.57 -22.44 36.29
N ALA A 326 -34.33 -22.93 36.45
CA ALA A 326 -33.15 -22.12 36.23
C ALA A 326 -33.07 -21.62 34.77
N MET A 327 -33.20 -22.50 33.77
CA MET A 327 -33.19 -22.13 32.34
C MET A 327 -34.28 -21.11 31.98
N LEU A 328 -35.51 -21.31 32.47
CA LEU A 328 -36.62 -20.36 32.31
C LEU A 328 -36.32 -19.00 32.95
N CYS A 329 -35.64 -18.98 34.11
CA CYS A 329 -35.19 -17.74 34.73
C CYS A 329 -34.06 -17.06 33.94
N MET A 330 -33.09 -17.81 33.38
CA MET A 330 -32.04 -17.24 32.53
C MET A 330 -32.65 -16.55 31.31
N ILE A 331 -33.62 -17.20 30.66
CA ILE A 331 -34.34 -16.65 29.51
C ILE A 331 -35.23 -15.48 29.91
N LYS A 332 -35.98 -15.57 31.01
CA LYS A 332 -36.88 -14.50 31.47
C LYS A 332 -36.15 -13.18 31.74
N TYR A 333 -35.02 -13.24 32.46
CA TYR A 333 -34.30 -12.04 32.92
C TYR A 333 -33.09 -11.65 32.05
N GLY A 334 -32.55 -12.60 31.28
CA GLY A 334 -31.29 -12.46 30.55
C GLY A 334 -30.07 -12.68 31.45
N ILE A 335 -29.08 -13.43 30.96
CA ILE A 335 -27.82 -13.72 31.68
C ILE A 335 -26.65 -13.72 30.70
N ILE A 336 -25.52 -13.16 31.12
CA ILE A 336 -24.21 -13.31 30.48
C ILE A 336 -23.33 -14.12 31.42
N ALA A 337 -22.93 -15.34 31.03
CA ALA A 337 -22.10 -16.22 31.84
C ALA A 337 -21.19 -17.09 30.96
N GLY A 338 -19.88 -17.12 31.25
CA GLY A 338 -18.93 -18.02 30.58
C GLY A 338 -18.85 -17.88 29.05
N GLY A 339 -19.11 -16.68 28.49
CA GLY A 339 -19.19 -16.46 27.04
C GLY A 339 -20.51 -16.90 26.39
N VAL A 340 -21.44 -17.46 27.16
CA VAL A 340 -22.82 -17.69 26.74
C VAL A 340 -23.63 -16.43 27.06
N VAL A 341 -24.29 -15.89 26.04
CA VAL A 341 -25.27 -14.81 26.18
C VAL A 341 -26.66 -15.41 25.99
N VAL A 342 -27.48 -15.33 27.03
CA VAL A 342 -28.92 -15.59 26.98
C VAL A 342 -29.60 -14.20 27.07
N PRO A 343 -30.19 -13.68 25.98
CA PRO A 343 -30.87 -12.38 26.03
C PRO A 343 -32.16 -12.49 26.88
N PRO A 344 -32.63 -11.38 27.49
CA PRO A 344 -33.93 -11.35 28.14
C PRO A 344 -35.06 -11.70 27.16
N LEU A 345 -36.11 -12.36 27.62
CA LEU A 345 -37.23 -12.84 26.80
C LEU A 345 -37.97 -11.73 26.01
N ALA A 346 -37.90 -10.48 26.47
CA ALA A 346 -38.39 -9.31 25.73
C ALA A 346 -37.52 -8.96 24.50
N ASN A 347 -36.20 -9.17 24.62
CA ASN A 347 -35.18 -8.83 23.63
C ASN A 347 -34.83 -10.00 22.70
N LEU A 348 -35.19 -11.22 23.09
CA LEU A 348 -35.00 -12.46 22.33
C LEU A 348 -35.62 -12.30 20.95
N LYS A 349 -34.78 -11.99 19.95
CA LYS A 349 -35.23 -11.88 18.57
C LYS A 349 -35.62 -13.28 18.11
N ILE A 350 -36.87 -13.43 17.68
CA ILE A 350 -37.39 -14.63 17.02
C ILE A 350 -37.53 -14.26 15.54
N PRO A 351 -36.42 -14.09 14.79
CA PRO A 351 -36.38 -13.16 13.66
C PRO A 351 -37.11 -13.72 12.44
N ASP A 352 -36.98 -15.03 12.25
CA ASP A 352 -37.36 -15.75 11.02
C ASP A 352 -38.49 -16.76 11.25
N LEU A 353 -39.17 -16.75 12.41
CA LEU A 353 -40.40 -17.52 12.60
C LEU A 353 -41.62 -16.79 11.99
N MET A 354 -41.38 -15.57 11.49
CA MET A 354 -42.42 -14.59 11.14
C MET A 354 -43.00 -14.77 9.73
N GLU A 355 -42.20 -15.22 8.77
CA GLU A 355 -42.54 -15.10 7.33
C GLU A 355 -43.58 -16.12 6.83
N LEU A 356 -43.66 -17.32 7.44
CA LEU A 356 -44.56 -18.40 6.97
C LEU A 356 -45.88 -18.54 7.74
N ALA A 357 -46.05 -17.85 8.89
CA ALA A 357 -47.14 -18.11 9.84
C ALA A 357 -47.73 -16.83 10.49
N GLY A 358 -47.61 -15.67 9.80
CA GLY A 358 -47.84 -14.30 10.29
C GLY A 358 -49.25 -13.88 10.74
N LYS A 359 -50.02 -14.78 11.37
CA LYS A 359 -51.20 -14.44 12.20
C LYS A 359 -51.33 -15.27 13.48
N HIS A 360 -50.80 -16.50 13.53
CA HIS A 360 -51.04 -17.39 14.67
C HIS A 360 -50.05 -17.17 15.83
N MET A 361 -48.89 -16.57 15.53
CA MET A 361 -47.73 -16.52 16.43
C MET A 361 -47.48 -15.17 17.11
N ASP A 362 -48.16 -14.09 16.70
CA ASP A 362 -48.22 -12.86 17.50
C ASP A 362 -48.87 -13.13 18.87
N ASP A 363 -49.95 -13.92 18.86
CA ASP A 363 -50.56 -14.42 20.09
C ASP A 363 -49.59 -15.30 20.87
N LEU A 364 -48.80 -16.16 20.20
CA LEU A 364 -47.81 -16.99 20.90
C LEU A 364 -46.66 -16.14 21.50
N ARG A 365 -46.25 -15.03 20.89
CA ARG A 365 -45.30 -14.07 21.50
C ARG A 365 -45.91 -13.36 22.72
N ARG A 366 -47.19 -12.97 22.65
CA ARG A 366 -47.92 -12.41 23.81
C ARG A 366 -48.08 -13.45 24.93
N ASN A 367 -48.29 -14.72 24.59
CA ASN A 367 -48.55 -15.82 25.52
C ASN A 367 -47.28 -16.47 26.08
N ILE A 368 -46.13 -16.38 25.42
CA ILE A 368 -44.86 -16.97 25.89
C ILE A 368 -44.43 -16.41 27.25
N ILE A 369 -44.59 -15.10 27.49
CA ILE A 369 -44.23 -14.49 28.78
C ILE A 369 -45.14 -15.02 29.92
N PRO A 370 -46.48 -15.04 29.79
CA PRO A 370 -47.37 -15.79 30.66
C PRO A 370 -46.93 -17.25 30.87
N LEU A 371 -46.78 -18.05 29.81
CA LEU A 371 -46.42 -19.47 29.92
C LEU A 371 -45.10 -19.70 30.68
N VAL A 372 -44.08 -18.86 30.45
CA VAL A 372 -42.81 -18.90 31.20
C VAL A 372 -43.04 -18.56 32.68
N ASN A 373 -43.86 -17.55 32.99
CA ASN A 373 -44.23 -17.22 34.37
C ASN A 373 -45.03 -18.35 35.05
N ASP A 374 -46.02 -18.91 34.36
CA ASP A 374 -46.87 -19.99 34.87
C ASP A 374 -46.04 -21.24 35.17
N THR A 375 -45.09 -21.57 34.29
CA THR A 375 -44.15 -22.69 34.51
C THR A 375 -43.20 -22.43 35.68
N ILE A 376 -42.68 -21.20 35.82
CA ILE A 376 -41.85 -20.82 36.96
C ILE A 376 -42.64 -20.91 38.27
N SER A 377 -43.91 -20.46 38.30
CA SER A 377 -44.79 -20.57 39.47
C SER A 377 -45.06 -22.03 39.83
N LEU A 378 -45.41 -22.88 38.85
CA LEU A 378 -45.60 -24.32 39.03
C LEU A 378 -44.35 -24.99 39.62
N LEU A 379 -43.17 -24.69 39.08
CA LEU A 379 -41.91 -25.28 39.54
C LEU A 379 -41.51 -24.77 40.95
N GLN A 380 -41.90 -23.55 41.31
CA GLN A 380 -41.74 -23.05 42.68
C GLN A 380 -42.73 -23.69 43.65
N GLU A 381 -43.95 -24.02 43.22
CA GLU A 381 -44.94 -24.71 44.05
C GLU A 381 -44.54 -26.18 44.29
N LEU A 382 -44.16 -26.91 43.23
CA LEU A 382 -43.60 -28.28 43.34
C LEU A 382 -42.31 -28.33 44.18
N GLY A 383 -41.58 -27.21 44.27
CA GLY A 383 -40.42 -27.08 45.16
C GLY A 383 -40.79 -27.03 46.65
N ARG A 384 -41.87 -26.32 47.02
CA ARG A 384 -42.25 -26.07 48.43
C ARG A 384 -42.62 -27.35 49.19
N ASP A 385 -43.33 -28.26 48.55
CA ASP A 385 -43.74 -29.53 49.19
C ASP A 385 -42.51 -30.36 49.63
N ASN A 386 -41.41 -30.27 48.87
CA ASN A 386 -40.14 -30.92 49.14
C ASN A 386 -39.25 -30.18 50.18
N GLU A 387 -39.48 -28.89 50.46
CA GLU A 387 -38.69 -28.13 51.45
C GLU A 387 -38.90 -28.59 52.91
N SER A 388 -39.90 -29.44 53.15
CA SER A 388 -40.16 -30.11 54.44
C SER A 388 -38.97 -30.93 54.97
N THR A 389 -37.94 -31.18 54.16
CA THR A 389 -36.76 -32.01 54.53
C THR A 389 -35.46 -31.23 54.76
N GLY A 390 -35.39 -29.89 54.65
CA GLY A 390 -34.16 -29.17 55.04
C GLY A 390 -34.01 -27.68 54.70
N ARG A 391 -33.93 -26.82 55.73
CA ARG A 391 -33.62 -25.38 55.60
C ARG A 391 -32.15 -25.10 55.21
N LEU A 392 -31.81 -25.03 53.92
CA LEU A 392 -30.49 -24.49 53.49
C LEU A 392 -30.46 -23.60 52.23
N TYR A 393 -31.59 -23.29 51.59
CA TYR A 393 -31.61 -22.39 50.42
C TYR A 393 -31.49 -20.91 50.79
N THR A 394 -30.27 -20.47 51.11
CA THR A 394 -29.91 -19.05 51.16
C THR A 394 -29.67 -18.49 49.75
N GLN A 395 -30.28 -17.33 49.48
CA GLN A 395 -30.77 -16.93 48.16
C GLN A 395 -29.69 -16.54 47.11
N ASN A 396 -28.40 -16.75 47.38
CA ASN A 396 -27.27 -16.23 46.58
C ASN A 396 -26.19 -17.27 46.21
N ARG A 397 -26.42 -18.58 46.38
CA ARG A 397 -25.46 -19.64 45.98
C ARG A 397 -25.88 -20.47 44.74
N GLY A 398 -26.99 -20.11 44.08
CA GLY A 398 -27.73 -21.02 43.18
C GLY A 398 -27.02 -21.46 41.89
N LEU A 399 -26.45 -20.53 41.11
CA LEU A 399 -26.00 -20.85 39.74
C LEU A 399 -24.78 -21.79 39.68
N ASN A 400 -23.82 -21.62 40.60
CA ASN A 400 -22.62 -22.46 40.67
C ASN A 400 -22.89 -23.91 41.13
N LYS A 401 -24.17 -24.25 41.40
CA LYS A 401 -24.60 -25.60 41.79
C LYS A 401 -25.70 -26.17 40.89
N LEU A 402 -25.87 -25.63 39.68
CA LEU A 402 -26.40 -26.46 38.59
C LEU A 402 -25.31 -27.46 38.21
N GLU A 403 -25.48 -28.71 38.62
CA GLU A 403 -24.80 -29.84 37.98
C GLU A 403 -25.22 -29.85 36.51
N ALA A 404 -24.25 -29.76 35.60
CA ALA A 404 -24.51 -29.75 34.16
C ALA A 404 -24.98 -31.15 33.75
N LEU A 405 -26.07 -31.23 32.99
CA LEU A 405 -26.69 -32.50 32.59
C LEU A 405 -25.65 -33.43 31.94
N GLU A 406 -25.35 -34.53 32.62
CA GLU A 406 -24.39 -35.51 32.11
C GLU A 406 -24.96 -36.27 30.91
N GLY A 407 -24.09 -36.93 30.13
CA GLY A 407 -24.55 -37.72 28.99
C GLY A 407 -25.56 -38.81 29.34
N VAL A 408 -25.52 -39.33 30.58
CA VAL A 408 -26.52 -40.28 31.11
C VAL A 408 -27.91 -39.63 31.22
N ASP A 409 -27.99 -38.40 31.74
CA ASP A 409 -29.24 -37.66 31.86
C ASP A 409 -29.84 -37.33 30.50
N LEU A 410 -29.01 -36.93 29.55
CA LEU A 410 -29.41 -36.60 28.19
C LEU A 410 -29.90 -37.85 27.44
N ARG A 411 -29.26 -39.00 27.64
CA ARG A 411 -29.74 -40.30 27.15
C ARG A 411 -31.09 -40.68 27.79
N GLN A 412 -31.31 -40.37 29.07
CA GLN A 412 -32.61 -40.60 29.72
C GLN A 412 -33.68 -39.58 29.28
N LEU A 413 -33.32 -38.36 28.89
CA LEU A 413 -34.25 -37.33 28.42
C LEU A 413 -35.15 -37.83 27.27
N GLU A 414 -34.61 -38.63 26.35
CA GLU A 414 -35.34 -39.24 25.22
C GLU A 414 -36.49 -40.16 25.65
N SER A 415 -36.44 -40.72 26.86
CA SER A 415 -37.50 -41.60 27.39
C SER A 415 -38.77 -40.86 27.81
N TYR A 416 -38.68 -39.54 28.02
CA TYR A 416 -39.83 -38.69 28.35
C TYR A 416 -40.53 -38.10 27.11
N LEU A 417 -39.90 -38.16 25.92
CA LEU A 417 -40.43 -37.56 24.69
C LEU A 417 -41.43 -38.49 24.00
N LYS A 418 -42.59 -37.97 23.60
CA LYS A 418 -43.65 -38.78 22.95
C LYS A 418 -43.33 -39.19 21.51
N VAL A 419 -42.51 -38.41 20.80
CA VAL A 419 -42.07 -38.68 19.44
C VAL A 419 -40.56 -38.88 19.45
N LYS A 420 -40.10 -39.98 18.85
CA LYS A 420 -38.68 -40.28 18.62
C LYS A 420 -38.35 -39.98 17.16
N ASP A 421 -37.56 -38.93 16.91
CA ASP A 421 -37.11 -38.60 15.56
C ASP A 421 -36.11 -39.64 15.05
N GLN A 422 -36.56 -40.53 14.17
CA GLN A 422 -35.77 -41.59 13.56
C GLN A 422 -34.50 -41.06 12.84
N GLY A 423 -34.47 -39.78 12.45
CA GLY A 423 -33.32 -39.12 11.84
C GLY A 423 -32.31 -38.50 12.82
N ARG A 424 -32.55 -38.51 14.13
CA ARG A 424 -31.75 -37.83 15.18
C ARG A 424 -31.55 -36.31 15.00
N ILE A 425 -32.36 -35.64 14.16
CA ILE A 425 -32.38 -34.18 13.98
C ILE A 425 -33.39 -33.59 14.97
N LEU A 426 -33.03 -33.56 16.26
CA LEU A 426 -33.93 -33.12 17.33
C LEU A 426 -34.09 -31.59 17.30
N GLY A 427 -35.34 -31.12 17.27
CA GLY A 427 -35.69 -29.70 17.32
C GLY A 427 -35.21 -28.85 16.15
N ASN A 428 -34.94 -29.46 14.98
CA ASN A 428 -34.24 -28.81 13.85
C ASN A 428 -32.86 -28.22 14.25
N LEU A 429 -32.21 -28.83 15.24
CA LEU A 429 -30.81 -28.58 15.60
C LEU A 429 -29.88 -29.57 14.91
N TYR A 430 -28.68 -29.09 14.62
CA TYR A 430 -27.62 -29.78 13.89
C TYR A 430 -26.36 -29.78 14.76
N ARG A 431 -25.64 -30.90 14.79
CA ARG A 431 -24.34 -30.97 15.46
C ARG A 431 -23.27 -30.30 14.61
N ILE A 432 -22.57 -29.33 15.21
CA ILE A 432 -21.27 -28.84 14.76
C ILE A 432 -20.19 -29.29 15.76
N VAL A 433 -18.93 -29.20 15.34
CA VAL A 433 -17.76 -29.36 16.20
C VAL A 433 -17.01 -28.03 16.16
N THR A 434 -16.66 -27.47 17.32
CA THR A 434 -15.87 -26.22 17.40
C THR A 434 -14.38 -26.51 17.16
N PRO A 435 -13.53 -25.49 16.89
CA PRO A 435 -12.10 -25.70 16.66
C PRO A 435 -11.37 -26.43 17.81
N GLU A 436 -11.89 -26.33 19.04
CA GLU A 436 -11.36 -26.99 20.24
C GLU A 436 -11.83 -28.45 20.38
N GLY A 437 -12.71 -28.92 19.48
CA GLY A 437 -13.28 -30.27 19.49
C GLY A 437 -14.63 -30.42 20.19
N HIS A 438 -15.20 -29.35 20.77
CA HIS A 438 -16.47 -29.45 21.49
C HIS A 438 -17.65 -29.65 20.53
N VAL A 439 -18.57 -30.57 20.87
CA VAL A 439 -19.79 -30.77 20.09
C VAL A 439 -20.83 -29.74 20.53
N LYS A 440 -21.49 -29.08 19.58
CA LYS A 440 -22.55 -28.09 19.85
C LYS A 440 -23.77 -28.35 18.99
N TRP A 441 -24.95 -28.16 19.56
CA TRP A 441 -26.23 -28.29 18.85
C TRP A 441 -26.75 -26.92 18.44
N VAL A 442 -26.59 -26.55 17.17
CA VAL A 442 -26.98 -25.23 16.64
C VAL A 442 -28.15 -25.33 15.65
N CYS A 443 -28.92 -24.24 15.48
CA CYS A 443 -30.03 -24.21 14.53
C CYS A 443 -29.53 -24.28 13.07
N PHE A 444 -30.44 -24.57 12.13
CA PHE A 444 -30.10 -24.69 10.71
C PHE A 444 -29.36 -23.46 10.15
N ASP A 445 -29.70 -22.26 10.61
CA ASP A 445 -29.15 -21.02 10.08
C ASP A 445 -27.71 -20.77 10.58
N HIS A 446 -27.43 -21.05 11.86
CA HIS A 446 -26.07 -21.08 12.40
C HIS A 446 -25.26 -22.24 11.81
N TYR A 447 -25.82 -23.45 11.68
CA TYR A 447 -25.17 -24.55 10.97
C TYR A 447 -24.74 -24.14 9.56
N ARG A 448 -25.61 -23.42 8.84
CA ARG A 448 -25.35 -22.91 7.49
C ARG A 448 -24.35 -21.75 7.46
N ALA A 449 -24.28 -20.91 8.50
CA ALA A 449 -23.25 -19.88 8.66
C ALA A 449 -21.88 -20.54 8.92
N ASN A 450 -21.74 -21.28 10.02
CA ASN A 450 -20.52 -21.97 10.40
C ASN A 450 -20.00 -22.94 9.31
N TYR A 451 -20.88 -23.66 8.59
CA TYR A 451 -20.46 -24.50 7.47
C TYR A 451 -19.90 -23.68 6.29
N ARG A 452 -20.50 -22.51 5.99
CA ARG A 452 -19.95 -21.59 4.97
C ARG A 452 -18.62 -21.02 5.44
N GLU A 453 -18.55 -20.45 6.63
CA GLU A 453 -17.35 -19.82 7.17
C GLU A 453 -16.20 -20.83 7.30
N SER A 454 -16.47 -22.05 7.76
CA SER A 454 -15.48 -23.14 7.80
C SER A 454 -15.00 -23.59 6.41
N THR A 455 -15.89 -23.68 5.41
CA THR A 455 -15.49 -24.11 4.05
C THR A 455 -14.88 -22.98 3.21
N MET A 456 -15.21 -21.71 3.50
CA MET A 456 -14.50 -20.53 3.00
C MET A 456 -13.11 -20.46 3.61
N LYS A 457 -12.97 -20.67 4.92
CA LYS A 457 -11.66 -20.71 5.58
C LYS A 457 -10.78 -21.86 5.08
N GLU A 458 -11.34 -23.06 4.91
CA GLU A 458 -10.59 -24.18 4.32
C GLU A 458 -10.02 -23.82 2.93
N LEU A 459 -10.78 -23.06 2.13
CA LEU A 459 -10.33 -22.56 0.83
C LEU A 459 -9.31 -21.42 0.96
N GLN A 460 -9.47 -20.50 1.91
CA GLN A 460 -8.49 -19.44 2.18
C GLN A 460 -7.15 -20.04 2.64
N ASP A 461 -7.17 -20.92 3.64
CA ASP A 461 -6.00 -21.68 4.12
C ASP A 461 -5.33 -22.45 2.94
N ALA A 462 -6.13 -23.02 2.02
CA ALA A 462 -5.66 -23.71 0.81
C ALA A 462 -5.14 -22.77 -0.31
N VAL A 463 -5.42 -21.47 -0.26
CA VAL A 463 -4.88 -20.46 -1.19
C VAL A 463 -3.60 -19.84 -0.63
N GLU A 464 -3.62 -19.43 0.64
CA GLU A 464 -2.49 -18.79 1.32
C GLU A 464 -1.30 -19.75 1.50
N SER A 465 -1.55 -21.03 1.79
CA SER A 465 -0.51 -22.07 1.86
C SER A 465 0.26 -22.30 0.54
N HIS A 466 -0.22 -21.75 -0.57
CA HIS A 466 0.44 -21.78 -1.89
C HIS A 466 0.90 -20.40 -2.37
N GLY A 467 0.91 -19.39 -1.49
CA GLY A 467 1.29 -18.01 -1.86
C GLY A 467 0.33 -17.36 -2.85
N GLY A 468 -0.93 -17.83 -2.90
CA GLY A 468 -2.02 -17.16 -3.59
C GLY A 468 -2.67 -16.08 -2.73
N THR A 469 -3.57 -15.31 -3.32
CA THR A 469 -4.40 -14.32 -2.63
C THR A 469 -5.87 -14.67 -2.78
N PHE A 470 -6.64 -14.44 -1.71
CA PHE A 470 -8.09 -14.53 -1.70
C PHE A 470 -8.68 -13.19 -1.26
N ILE A 471 -9.63 -12.66 -2.04
CA ILE A 471 -10.31 -11.38 -1.80
C ILE A 471 -11.78 -11.72 -1.52
N GLU A 472 -12.19 -11.68 -0.24
CA GLU A 472 -13.49 -12.22 0.17
C GLU A 472 -14.68 -11.41 -0.38
N GLU A 473 -14.60 -10.08 -0.44
CA GLU A 473 -15.71 -9.21 -0.87
C GLU A 473 -16.13 -9.50 -2.31
N THR A 474 -15.17 -9.87 -3.15
CA THR A 474 -15.39 -10.24 -4.55
C THR A 474 -15.54 -11.76 -4.75
N GLY A 475 -15.03 -12.58 -3.82
CA GLY A 475 -14.84 -14.00 -4.02
C GLY A 475 -13.81 -14.32 -5.11
N ARG A 476 -12.78 -13.47 -5.26
CA ARG A 476 -11.69 -13.64 -6.24
C ARG A 476 -10.51 -14.40 -5.63
N ILE A 477 -9.97 -15.35 -6.38
CA ILE A 477 -8.74 -16.09 -6.07
C ILE A 477 -7.70 -15.81 -7.17
N GLU A 478 -6.47 -15.50 -6.78
CA GLU A 478 -5.28 -15.64 -7.64
C GLU A 478 -4.30 -16.64 -7.02
N ILE A 479 -4.00 -17.75 -7.70
CA ILE A 479 -3.19 -18.84 -7.14
C ILE A 479 -2.21 -19.44 -8.16
N LYS A 480 -0.99 -19.75 -7.69
CA LYS A 480 0.07 -20.45 -8.42
C LYS A 480 0.33 -21.79 -7.73
N ILE A 481 -0.14 -22.89 -8.30
CA ILE A 481 -0.02 -24.22 -7.69
C ILE A 481 1.21 -24.93 -8.27
N ALA A 482 1.97 -25.61 -7.40
CA ALA A 482 3.25 -26.23 -7.76
C ALA A 482 3.16 -27.70 -8.20
N THR A 483 2.18 -28.48 -7.72
CA THR A 483 2.06 -29.92 -8.03
C THR A 483 0.61 -30.41 -8.11
N SER A 484 0.38 -31.53 -8.80
CA SER A 484 -0.94 -32.20 -8.90
C SER A 484 -1.53 -32.59 -7.53
N VAL A 485 -0.70 -32.95 -6.55
CA VAL A 485 -1.18 -33.33 -5.20
C VAL A 485 -1.81 -32.13 -4.50
N LEU A 486 -1.10 -30.99 -4.51
CA LEU A 486 -1.58 -29.72 -3.93
C LEU A 486 -2.79 -29.18 -4.70
N ALA A 487 -2.83 -29.40 -6.02
CA ALA A 487 -3.97 -29.06 -6.87
C ALA A 487 -5.25 -29.78 -6.42
N ARG A 488 -5.19 -31.08 -6.10
CA ARG A 488 -6.36 -31.86 -5.65
C ARG A 488 -6.92 -31.33 -4.33
N TYR A 489 -6.06 -31.02 -3.36
CA TYR A 489 -6.46 -30.39 -2.10
C TYR A 489 -7.19 -29.05 -2.34
N PHE A 490 -6.61 -28.17 -3.16
CA PHE A 490 -7.26 -26.92 -3.58
C PHE A 490 -8.59 -27.16 -4.31
N TYR A 491 -8.67 -28.14 -5.22
CA TYR A 491 -9.91 -28.47 -5.95
C TYR A 491 -11.02 -28.97 -5.01
N GLU A 492 -10.68 -29.73 -3.97
CA GLU A 492 -11.65 -30.19 -2.97
C GLU A 492 -12.18 -29.03 -2.12
N ALA A 493 -11.31 -28.15 -1.62
CA ALA A 493 -11.70 -26.94 -0.89
C ALA A 493 -12.58 -26.01 -1.76
N LEU A 494 -12.19 -25.79 -3.02
CA LEU A 494 -12.92 -24.98 -4.00
C LEU A 494 -14.35 -25.50 -4.23
N VAL A 495 -14.53 -26.83 -4.28
CA VAL A 495 -15.83 -27.50 -4.43
C VAL A 495 -16.71 -27.41 -3.18
N LYS A 496 -16.11 -27.35 -1.98
CA LYS A 496 -16.83 -27.17 -0.71
C LYS A 496 -17.38 -25.74 -0.57
N ALA A 497 -16.54 -24.73 -0.82
CA ALA A 497 -16.86 -23.32 -0.59
C ALA A 497 -18.00 -22.76 -1.46
N ARG A 498 -18.05 -23.14 -2.75
CA ARG A 498 -19.11 -22.79 -3.73
C ARG A 498 -19.39 -21.29 -3.97
N ARG A 499 -18.53 -20.40 -3.44
CA ARG A 499 -18.69 -18.93 -3.46
C ARG A 499 -17.61 -18.18 -4.27
N THR A 500 -16.66 -18.90 -4.86
CA THR A 500 -15.65 -18.31 -5.75
C THR A 500 -16.32 -17.78 -7.01
N HIS A 501 -16.37 -16.46 -7.18
CA HIS A 501 -16.89 -15.85 -8.41
C HIS A 501 -15.82 -15.73 -9.48
N GLU A 502 -14.57 -15.46 -9.08
CA GLU A 502 -13.45 -15.23 -10.00
C GLU A 502 -12.25 -16.09 -9.62
N LEU A 503 -11.70 -16.83 -10.58
CA LEU A 503 -10.53 -17.70 -10.36
C LEU A 503 -9.46 -17.42 -11.42
N GLN A 504 -8.30 -16.96 -10.98
CA GLN A 504 -7.08 -16.81 -11.76
C GLN A 504 -6.09 -17.87 -11.29
N ILE A 505 -5.79 -18.87 -12.13
CA ILE A 505 -4.99 -20.03 -11.74
C ILE A 505 -3.89 -20.35 -12.75
N LYS A 506 -2.66 -20.46 -12.22
CA LYS A 506 -1.49 -20.98 -12.93
C LYS A 506 -1.06 -22.30 -12.33
N LEU A 507 -0.88 -23.31 -13.18
CA LEU A 507 -0.24 -24.57 -12.81
C LEU A 507 1.22 -24.49 -13.25
N THR A 508 2.19 -24.72 -12.36
CA THR A 508 3.63 -24.62 -12.70
C THR A 508 4.30 -25.97 -13.00
N TRP A 509 3.50 -27.03 -13.17
CA TRP A 509 3.94 -28.36 -13.61
C TRP A 509 3.20 -28.78 -14.88
N ASP A 510 3.78 -29.71 -15.65
CA ASP A 510 3.09 -30.31 -16.81
C ASP A 510 1.91 -31.16 -16.35
N ALA A 511 0.71 -30.56 -16.36
CA ALA A 511 -0.52 -31.19 -15.94
C ALA A 511 -0.90 -32.38 -16.85
N THR A 512 -1.54 -33.41 -16.30
CA THR A 512 -2.13 -34.49 -17.10
C THR A 512 -3.51 -34.10 -17.65
N MET A 513 -4.00 -34.83 -18.65
CA MET A 513 -5.40 -34.74 -19.10
C MET A 513 -6.41 -34.91 -17.95
N ASP A 514 -6.08 -35.71 -16.93
CA ASP A 514 -6.94 -35.95 -15.77
C ASP A 514 -6.87 -34.82 -14.73
N ASP A 515 -5.73 -34.17 -14.54
CA ASP A 515 -5.64 -32.92 -13.76
C ASP A 515 -6.51 -31.81 -14.40
N ILE A 516 -6.44 -31.67 -15.74
CA ILE A 516 -7.27 -30.71 -16.49
C ILE A 516 -8.76 -31.03 -16.35
N ARG A 517 -9.15 -32.31 -16.39
CA ARG A 517 -10.55 -32.74 -16.12
C ARG A 517 -10.96 -32.40 -14.69
N ALA A 518 -10.15 -32.74 -13.69
CA ALA A 518 -10.42 -32.45 -12.29
C ALA A 518 -10.62 -30.95 -12.02
N LEU A 519 -9.76 -30.10 -12.61
CA LEU A 519 -9.90 -28.64 -12.58
C LEU A 519 -11.23 -28.18 -13.18
N CYS A 520 -11.58 -28.64 -14.40
CA CYS A 520 -12.83 -28.24 -15.07
C CYS A 520 -14.08 -28.68 -14.29
N ASP A 521 -14.05 -29.88 -13.70
CA ASP A 521 -15.12 -30.39 -12.85
C ASP A 521 -15.23 -29.62 -11.53
N ALA A 522 -14.10 -29.24 -10.92
CA ALA A 522 -14.05 -28.45 -9.69
C ALA A 522 -14.64 -27.05 -9.91
N ILE A 523 -14.17 -26.34 -10.93
CA ILE A 523 -14.70 -25.03 -11.37
C ILE A 523 -16.21 -25.11 -11.61
N THR A 524 -16.67 -26.18 -12.26
CA THR A 524 -18.09 -26.39 -12.58
C THR A 524 -18.96 -26.59 -11.33
N LYS A 525 -18.46 -27.30 -10.31
CA LYS A 525 -19.15 -27.52 -9.02
C LYS A 525 -19.07 -26.30 -8.09
N ALA A 526 -17.98 -25.54 -8.18
CA ALA A 526 -17.70 -24.35 -7.37
C ALA A 526 -18.46 -23.09 -7.81
N ASN A 527 -19.06 -23.11 -9.01
CA ASN A 527 -19.92 -22.05 -9.56
C ASN A 527 -19.19 -20.78 -10.06
N VAL A 528 -17.91 -20.92 -10.42
CA VAL A 528 -17.06 -19.82 -10.93
C VAL A 528 -17.71 -19.11 -12.13
N ILE A 529 -17.71 -17.77 -12.08
CA ILE A 529 -18.31 -16.88 -13.07
C ILE A 529 -17.25 -16.31 -14.02
N ARG A 530 -16.05 -16.00 -13.52
CA ARG A 530 -14.88 -15.63 -14.34
C ARG A 530 -13.71 -16.57 -14.09
N LEU A 531 -13.10 -17.04 -15.17
CA LEU A 531 -11.93 -17.91 -15.12
C LEU A 531 -10.81 -17.35 -15.97
N THR A 532 -9.63 -17.18 -15.38
CA THR A 532 -8.37 -16.93 -16.08
C THR A 532 -7.45 -18.13 -15.88
N LEU A 533 -7.17 -18.87 -16.95
CA LEU A 533 -6.20 -19.97 -16.95
C LEU A 533 -4.88 -19.51 -17.55
N ASP A 534 -3.77 -19.85 -16.90
CA ASP A 534 -2.43 -19.75 -17.48
C ASP A 534 -1.97 -21.14 -17.96
N GLY A 535 -1.81 -21.25 -19.27
CA GLY A 535 -1.53 -22.47 -20.03
C GLY A 535 -0.05 -22.80 -20.22
N THR A 536 0.91 -22.06 -19.65
CA THR A 536 2.33 -22.24 -20.04
C THR A 536 2.89 -23.64 -19.75
N HIS A 537 2.32 -24.36 -18.78
CA HIS A 537 2.64 -25.75 -18.44
C HIS A 537 1.51 -26.73 -18.80
N PHE A 538 0.63 -26.37 -19.73
CA PHE A 538 -0.43 -27.26 -20.20
C PHE A 538 0.02 -28.11 -21.41
N LYS A 539 1.31 -28.18 -21.74
CA LYS A 539 1.85 -29.00 -22.86
C LYS A 539 1.68 -30.49 -22.61
N GLY A 540 1.89 -30.91 -21.35
CA GLY A 540 1.62 -32.25 -20.84
C GLY A 540 2.82 -33.18 -20.88
N PRO A 541 2.95 -34.08 -19.89
CA PRO A 541 4.10 -34.97 -19.78
C PRO A 541 4.10 -35.97 -20.94
N THR A 542 5.28 -36.51 -21.29
CA THR A 542 5.46 -37.42 -22.43
C THR A 542 4.58 -38.66 -22.38
N ILE A 543 4.19 -39.13 -21.19
CA ILE A 543 3.24 -40.24 -21.02
C ILE A 543 1.83 -39.96 -21.58
N ASP A 544 1.44 -38.69 -21.73
CA ASP A 544 0.10 -38.27 -22.14
C ASP A 544 -0.03 -38.05 -23.67
N ILE A 545 0.86 -38.68 -24.46
CA ILE A 545 0.89 -38.61 -25.94
C ILE A 545 -0.48 -38.92 -26.55
N VAL A 546 -1.17 -39.95 -26.05
CA VAL A 546 -2.44 -40.46 -26.59
C VAL A 546 -3.57 -39.41 -26.51
N ASN A 547 -3.52 -38.49 -25.54
CA ASN A 547 -4.54 -37.43 -25.42
C ASN A 547 -4.15 -36.12 -26.12
N ARG A 548 -2.94 -35.97 -26.68
CA ARG A 548 -2.44 -34.69 -27.22
C ARG A 548 -3.42 -34.01 -28.19
N GLY A 549 -4.02 -34.74 -29.13
CA GLY A 549 -4.96 -34.19 -30.12
C GLY A 549 -6.35 -33.78 -29.58
N ARG A 550 -6.68 -34.13 -28.33
CA ARG A 550 -7.98 -33.85 -27.67
C ARG A 550 -7.84 -33.17 -26.31
N ARG A 551 -6.65 -32.65 -26.04
CA ARG A 551 -6.17 -32.28 -24.71
C ARG A 551 -6.94 -31.13 -24.08
N PHE A 552 -7.47 -30.22 -24.89
CA PHE A 552 -8.24 -29.07 -24.42
C PHE A 552 -9.75 -29.23 -24.56
N ASP A 553 -10.25 -30.39 -25.00
CA ASP A 553 -11.68 -30.72 -24.97
C ASP A 553 -12.36 -30.46 -23.61
N PRO A 554 -11.72 -30.63 -22.42
CA PRO A 554 -12.34 -30.29 -21.14
C PRO A 554 -12.51 -28.77 -20.94
N ILE A 555 -11.51 -27.97 -21.32
CA ILE A 555 -11.54 -26.50 -21.24
C ILE A 555 -12.53 -25.93 -22.26
N TRP A 556 -12.57 -26.52 -23.46
CA TRP A 556 -13.58 -26.22 -24.48
C TRP A 556 -14.99 -26.51 -23.96
N LYS A 557 -15.22 -27.68 -23.37
CA LYS A 557 -16.49 -28.04 -22.69
C LYS A 557 -16.84 -27.08 -21.55
N LEU A 558 -15.84 -26.53 -20.85
CA LEU A 558 -16.04 -25.59 -19.74
C LEU A 558 -16.63 -24.25 -20.22
N ALA A 559 -16.41 -23.83 -21.46
CA ALA A 559 -17.06 -22.66 -22.05
C ALA A 559 -18.58 -22.81 -22.20
N SER A 560 -19.09 -24.04 -22.32
CA SER A 560 -20.54 -24.34 -22.28
C SER A 560 -21.15 -24.32 -20.87
N ASN A 561 -20.38 -24.03 -19.82
CA ASN A 561 -20.92 -23.95 -18.47
C ASN A 561 -21.88 -22.75 -18.34
N ALA A 562 -23.15 -23.03 -18.00
CA ALA A 562 -24.21 -22.03 -17.90
C ALA A 562 -24.00 -20.94 -16.83
N ARG A 563 -22.96 -21.03 -15.99
CA ARG A 563 -22.56 -20.02 -15.00
C ARG A 563 -21.36 -19.17 -15.44
N LEU A 564 -20.52 -19.69 -16.35
CA LEU A 564 -19.30 -19.02 -16.76
C LEU A 564 -19.63 -17.87 -17.72
N GLN A 565 -19.34 -16.65 -17.29
CA GLN A 565 -19.56 -15.41 -18.06
C GLN A 565 -18.26 -14.83 -18.63
N SER A 566 -17.10 -15.22 -18.10
CA SER A 566 -15.79 -14.78 -18.59
C SER A 566 -14.82 -15.94 -18.63
N LEU A 567 -14.18 -16.16 -19.78
CA LEU A 567 -13.11 -17.14 -19.96
C LEU A 567 -11.90 -16.45 -20.59
N GLN A 568 -10.79 -16.45 -19.86
CA GLN A 568 -9.50 -15.94 -20.30
C GLN A 568 -8.47 -17.08 -20.34
N LEU A 569 -7.75 -17.19 -21.45
CA LEU A 569 -6.78 -18.27 -21.72
C LEU A 569 -5.43 -17.65 -22.11
N ILE A 570 -4.45 -17.70 -21.21
CA ILE A 570 -3.13 -17.08 -21.39
C ILE A 570 -2.11 -18.15 -21.79
N GLY A 571 -1.36 -17.95 -22.87
CA GLY A 571 -0.25 -18.84 -23.27
C GLY A 571 -0.67 -20.22 -23.79
N PHE A 572 -1.90 -20.36 -24.30
CA PHE A 572 -2.40 -21.60 -24.89
C PHE A 572 -2.01 -21.72 -26.38
N ASP A 573 -0.71 -21.75 -26.64
CA ASP A 573 -0.09 -21.63 -27.97
C ASP A 573 -0.51 -22.67 -29.01
N ASP A 574 -1.14 -23.77 -28.63
CA ASP A 574 -1.63 -24.80 -29.57
C ASP A 574 -3.09 -25.24 -29.32
N PHE A 575 -3.89 -24.39 -28.66
CA PHE A 575 -5.26 -24.66 -28.20
C PHE A 575 -6.15 -25.37 -29.24
N PHE A 576 -6.48 -24.69 -30.34
CA PHE A 576 -7.41 -25.19 -31.34
C PHE A 576 -6.88 -26.42 -32.10
N SER A 577 -5.56 -26.56 -32.23
CA SER A 577 -4.95 -27.75 -32.84
C SER A 577 -5.26 -29.02 -32.02
N ARG A 578 -5.33 -28.88 -30.69
CA ARG A 578 -5.57 -29.94 -29.69
C ARG A 578 -7.03 -30.03 -29.18
N VAL A 579 -7.99 -29.43 -29.89
CA VAL A 579 -9.44 -29.62 -29.70
C VAL A 579 -10.00 -30.49 -30.83
N THR A 580 -10.93 -31.41 -30.50
CA THR A 580 -11.55 -32.32 -31.49
C THR A 580 -12.98 -31.96 -31.91
N LYS A 581 -13.68 -31.11 -31.16
CA LYS A 581 -15.13 -30.87 -31.34
C LYS A 581 -15.43 -29.46 -31.84
N TYR A 582 -16.20 -29.38 -32.92
CA TYR A 582 -16.40 -28.14 -33.68
C TYR A 582 -17.50 -27.21 -33.15
N THR A 583 -18.44 -27.72 -32.35
CA THR A 583 -19.64 -26.97 -31.93
C THR A 583 -19.92 -27.18 -30.45
N LEU A 584 -20.05 -26.09 -29.69
CA LEU A 584 -20.44 -26.08 -28.29
C LEU A 584 -21.28 -24.82 -28.00
N PRO A 585 -22.55 -24.94 -27.57
CA PRO A 585 -23.35 -23.78 -27.20
C PRO A 585 -22.80 -23.14 -25.92
N ALA A 586 -22.45 -21.86 -25.99
CA ALA A 586 -21.98 -21.07 -24.84
C ALA A 586 -22.83 -19.78 -24.65
N PRO A 587 -24.17 -19.88 -24.53
CA PRO A 587 -25.09 -18.74 -24.56
C PRO A 587 -25.06 -17.84 -23.30
N LYS A 588 -24.10 -18.07 -22.40
CA LYS A 588 -23.89 -17.33 -21.14
C LYS A 588 -22.51 -16.68 -21.05
N LEU A 589 -21.57 -17.07 -21.90
CA LEU A 589 -20.25 -16.46 -21.99
C LEU A 589 -20.39 -15.05 -22.58
N ARG A 590 -19.92 -14.04 -21.84
CA ARG A 590 -19.96 -12.62 -22.23
C ARG A 590 -18.60 -12.10 -22.67
N LEU A 591 -17.54 -12.52 -21.98
CA LEU A 591 -16.15 -12.22 -22.33
C LEU A 591 -15.41 -13.50 -22.70
N PHE A 592 -14.80 -13.52 -23.88
CA PHE A 592 -13.79 -14.49 -24.26
C PHE A 592 -12.48 -13.74 -24.55
N SER A 593 -11.41 -14.12 -23.86
CA SER A 593 -10.09 -13.48 -23.94
C SER A 593 -9.03 -14.56 -24.15
N MET A 594 -8.19 -14.45 -25.17
CA MET A 594 -7.19 -15.49 -25.46
C MET A 594 -5.88 -14.91 -25.97
N GLU A 595 -4.76 -15.42 -25.44
CA GLU A 595 -3.41 -15.04 -25.84
C GLU A 595 -2.63 -16.26 -26.36
N TRP A 596 -2.10 -16.13 -27.59
CA TRP A 596 -1.34 -17.17 -28.26
C TRP A 596 -0.20 -16.61 -29.11
N LYS A 597 0.83 -17.43 -29.36
CA LYS A 597 2.06 -17.03 -30.06
C LYS A 597 2.24 -17.63 -31.46
N THR A 598 1.47 -18.65 -31.81
CA THR A 598 1.51 -19.33 -33.11
C THR A 598 0.57 -18.66 -34.14
N PRO A 599 0.77 -18.86 -35.44
CA PRO A 599 -0.27 -18.59 -36.43
C PRO A 599 -1.48 -19.52 -36.19
N LEU A 600 -2.71 -18.98 -36.32
CA LEU A 600 -3.88 -19.85 -36.44
C LEU A 600 -3.86 -20.52 -37.82
N ASP A 601 -4.07 -21.84 -37.86
CA ASP A 601 -4.29 -22.56 -39.11
C ASP A 601 -5.77 -22.53 -39.53
N ASP A 602 -6.03 -22.98 -40.76
CA ASP A 602 -7.38 -23.17 -41.32
C ASP A 602 -8.34 -23.91 -40.37
N LYS A 603 -7.82 -24.88 -39.60
CA LYS A 603 -8.61 -25.66 -38.63
C LYS A 603 -8.97 -24.79 -37.42
N ALA A 604 -8.02 -24.01 -36.90
CA ALA A 604 -8.20 -23.12 -35.78
C ALA A 604 -9.16 -21.97 -36.10
N ILE A 605 -9.05 -21.36 -37.29
CA ILE A 605 -10.00 -20.34 -37.77
C ILE A 605 -11.42 -20.93 -37.85
N LYS A 606 -11.58 -22.15 -38.43
CA LYS A 606 -12.88 -22.84 -38.50
C LYS A 606 -13.43 -23.18 -37.10
N LEU A 607 -12.58 -23.54 -36.14
CA LEU A 607 -12.97 -23.80 -34.74
C LEU A 607 -13.37 -22.52 -33.99
N LEU A 608 -12.63 -21.43 -34.17
CA LEU A 608 -12.95 -20.12 -33.59
C LEU A 608 -14.27 -19.58 -34.16
N ASN A 609 -14.44 -19.61 -35.48
CA ASN A 609 -15.66 -19.11 -36.12
C ASN A 609 -16.88 -19.97 -35.73
N GLY A 610 -16.75 -21.30 -35.70
CA GLY A 610 -17.79 -22.21 -35.21
C GLY A 610 -18.14 -22.01 -33.73
N PHE A 611 -17.17 -21.62 -32.89
CA PHE A 611 -17.42 -21.25 -31.49
C PHE A 611 -18.16 -19.92 -31.37
N LEU A 612 -17.68 -18.87 -32.06
CA LEU A 612 -18.30 -17.54 -32.05
C LEU A 612 -19.76 -17.57 -32.53
N GLU A 613 -20.08 -18.39 -33.55
CA GLU A 613 -21.46 -18.65 -34.00
C GLU A 613 -22.38 -19.25 -32.91
N HIS A 614 -21.82 -19.94 -31.92
CA HIS A 614 -22.53 -20.57 -30.81
C HIS A 614 -22.44 -19.78 -29.49
N CYS A 615 -21.78 -18.62 -29.50
CA CYS A 615 -21.59 -17.71 -28.36
C CYS A 615 -22.58 -16.53 -28.39
N SER A 616 -23.88 -16.79 -28.50
CA SER A 616 -24.94 -15.77 -28.62
C SER A 616 -25.13 -14.83 -27.41
N GLY A 617 -24.28 -14.96 -26.38
CA GLY A 617 -24.21 -14.08 -25.21
C GLY A 617 -22.97 -13.18 -25.17
N LEU A 618 -22.06 -13.31 -26.14
CA LEU A 618 -20.75 -12.65 -26.14
C LEU A 618 -20.90 -11.15 -26.41
N THR A 619 -20.45 -10.33 -25.46
CA THR A 619 -20.40 -8.87 -25.56
C THR A 619 -18.98 -8.34 -25.74
N ALA A 620 -17.97 -9.12 -25.36
CA ALA A 620 -16.56 -8.75 -25.44
C ALA A 620 -15.70 -9.90 -25.98
N LEU A 621 -14.88 -9.59 -26.99
CA LEU A 621 -13.92 -10.53 -27.59
C LEU A 621 -12.51 -9.92 -27.58
N GLU A 622 -11.58 -10.58 -26.89
CA GLU A 622 -10.17 -10.17 -26.83
C GLU A 622 -9.27 -11.27 -27.41
N LEU A 623 -8.45 -10.93 -28.40
CA LEU A 623 -7.54 -11.85 -29.07
C LEU A 623 -6.15 -11.22 -29.09
N LYS A 624 -5.16 -11.84 -28.43
CA LYS A 624 -3.75 -11.42 -28.50
C LYS A 624 -2.93 -12.37 -29.35
N VAL A 625 -2.34 -11.84 -30.41
CA VAL A 625 -1.76 -12.55 -31.54
C VAL A 625 -0.33 -12.06 -31.78
N HIS A 626 0.68 -12.85 -31.44
CA HIS A 626 2.08 -12.38 -31.56
C HIS A 626 2.65 -12.41 -33.01
N GLN A 627 1.89 -12.85 -34.02
CA GLN A 627 2.35 -12.98 -35.41
C GLN A 627 1.31 -12.53 -36.44
N GLN A 628 1.76 -11.83 -37.50
CA GLN A 628 0.94 -11.04 -38.44
C GLN A 628 0.16 -11.86 -39.49
N TYR A 629 -0.24 -13.10 -39.20
CA TYR A 629 -0.83 -14.02 -40.20
C TYR A 629 -2.35 -14.19 -40.12
N LEU A 630 -2.99 -13.71 -39.06
CA LEU A 630 -4.45 -13.71 -38.97
C LEU A 630 -5.00 -12.63 -39.90
N THR A 631 -5.56 -13.02 -41.04
CA THR A 631 -6.13 -12.00 -41.96
C THR A 631 -7.39 -11.43 -41.32
N THR A 632 -7.52 -10.11 -41.29
CA THR A 632 -8.69 -9.44 -40.70
C THR A 632 -9.98 -9.91 -41.35
N LYS A 633 -9.95 -10.29 -42.63
CA LYS A 633 -11.09 -10.87 -43.34
C LYS A 633 -11.66 -12.11 -42.64
N ASP A 634 -10.82 -13.05 -42.20
CA ASP A 634 -11.29 -14.33 -41.64
C ASP A 634 -12.03 -14.16 -40.30
N LEU A 635 -11.73 -13.08 -39.58
CA LEU A 635 -12.47 -12.61 -38.40
C LEU A 635 -13.71 -11.78 -38.78
N MET A 636 -13.59 -10.87 -39.74
CA MET A 636 -14.68 -10.00 -40.19
C MET A 636 -15.82 -10.78 -40.88
N ASP A 637 -15.53 -11.94 -41.49
CA ASP A 637 -16.54 -12.87 -42.00
C ASP A 637 -17.32 -13.60 -40.86
N ALA A 638 -16.84 -13.52 -39.61
CA ALA A 638 -17.49 -14.10 -38.42
C ALA A 638 -18.25 -13.07 -37.56
N PHE A 639 -17.73 -11.84 -37.42
CA PHE A 639 -18.32 -10.83 -36.53
C PHE A 639 -19.82 -10.51 -36.78
N PRO A 640 -20.33 -10.41 -38.04
CA PRO A 640 -21.76 -10.17 -38.31
C PRO A 640 -22.72 -11.24 -37.73
N LYS A 641 -22.20 -12.39 -37.29
CA LYS A 641 -22.99 -13.48 -36.70
C LYS A 641 -23.18 -13.31 -35.19
N ILE A 642 -22.38 -12.45 -34.55
CA ILE A 642 -22.33 -12.26 -33.09
C ILE A 642 -23.19 -11.05 -32.70
N GLN A 643 -24.51 -11.23 -32.69
CA GLN A 643 -25.54 -10.18 -32.57
C GLN A 643 -25.46 -9.25 -31.33
N LYS A 644 -24.54 -9.48 -30.39
CA LYS A 644 -24.43 -8.75 -29.12
C LYS A 644 -23.02 -8.23 -28.82
N LEU A 645 -22.12 -8.29 -29.80
CA LEU A 645 -20.71 -7.96 -29.61
C LEU A 645 -20.51 -6.44 -29.49
N GLU A 646 -20.48 -5.94 -28.26
CA GLU A 646 -20.31 -4.52 -27.93
C GLU A 646 -18.85 -4.05 -28.10
N TYR A 647 -17.89 -4.97 -27.92
CA TYR A 647 -16.44 -4.69 -27.86
C TYR A 647 -15.59 -5.79 -28.49
N ILE A 648 -14.66 -5.39 -29.34
CA ILE A 648 -13.58 -6.25 -29.86
C ILE A 648 -12.24 -5.58 -29.59
N LYS A 649 -11.28 -6.33 -29.05
CA LYS A 649 -9.86 -5.99 -29.07
C LYS A 649 -9.07 -7.09 -29.75
N VAL A 650 -8.39 -6.77 -30.86
CA VAL A 650 -7.36 -7.64 -31.45
C VAL A 650 -6.00 -6.96 -31.29
N ASP A 651 -5.17 -7.57 -30.45
CA ASP A 651 -3.83 -7.11 -30.08
C ASP A 651 -2.81 -7.89 -30.90
N TYR A 652 -2.18 -7.24 -31.88
CA TYR A 652 -1.20 -7.87 -32.78
C TYR A 652 0.23 -7.78 -32.22
N GLY A 653 0.40 -7.51 -30.93
CA GLY A 653 1.70 -7.32 -30.26
C GLY A 653 2.45 -6.03 -30.64
N ARG A 654 2.06 -5.37 -31.73
CA ARG A 654 2.55 -4.05 -32.17
C ARG A 654 1.45 -2.98 -32.27
N PHE A 655 0.18 -3.37 -32.27
CA PHE A 655 -0.95 -2.44 -32.27
C PHE A 655 -2.22 -3.14 -31.77
N SER A 656 -3.11 -2.38 -31.14
CA SER A 656 -4.41 -2.84 -30.68
C SER A 656 -5.52 -2.29 -31.57
N LEU A 657 -6.11 -3.14 -32.40
CA LEU A 657 -7.38 -2.85 -33.05
C LEU A 657 -8.50 -2.90 -32.00
N VAL A 658 -9.07 -1.76 -31.64
CA VAL A 658 -10.21 -1.67 -30.70
C VAL A 658 -11.43 -1.15 -31.44
N THR A 659 -12.46 -1.99 -31.54
CA THR A 659 -13.74 -1.65 -32.18
C THR A 659 -14.86 -1.74 -31.16
N LYS A 660 -15.65 -0.67 -31.05
CA LYS A 660 -16.86 -0.64 -30.22
C LYS A 660 -18.10 -0.56 -31.12
N PHE A 661 -19.18 -1.20 -30.69
CA PHE A 661 -20.43 -1.28 -31.43
C PHE A 661 -21.62 -0.68 -30.64
N PRO A 662 -21.55 0.60 -30.22
CA PRO A 662 -22.66 1.23 -29.50
C PRO A 662 -23.88 1.44 -30.42
N GLN A 663 -24.96 0.69 -30.16
CA GLN A 663 -26.32 0.93 -30.68
C GLN A 663 -26.35 1.20 -32.19
N ASP A 664 -26.05 0.15 -32.97
CA ASP A 664 -26.06 0.10 -34.44
C ASP A 664 -25.09 1.09 -35.14
N LYS A 665 -24.21 1.76 -34.39
CA LYS A 665 -23.19 2.67 -34.92
C LYS A 665 -21.80 2.19 -34.54
N ILE A 666 -21.03 1.77 -35.54
CA ILE A 666 -19.63 1.38 -35.37
C ILE A 666 -18.83 2.62 -34.91
N GLN A 667 -18.17 2.50 -33.76
CA GLN A 667 -17.13 3.41 -33.28
C GLN A 667 -15.79 2.67 -33.27
N GLU A 668 -15.05 2.84 -34.36
CA GLU A 668 -13.67 2.38 -34.47
C GLU A 668 -12.72 3.40 -33.83
N THR A 669 -11.88 2.94 -32.90
CA THR A 669 -10.82 3.74 -32.29
C THR A 669 -9.50 3.00 -32.47
N MET A 670 -8.68 3.43 -33.45
CA MET A 670 -7.41 2.77 -33.69
C MET A 670 -6.36 3.19 -32.66
N VAL A 671 -5.71 2.21 -32.04
CA VAL A 671 -4.54 2.42 -31.18
C VAL A 671 -3.33 1.77 -31.85
N LEU A 672 -2.57 2.58 -32.57
CA LEU A 672 -1.32 2.18 -33.20
C LEU A 672 -0.19 2.26 -32.17
N ASP A 673 0.09 1.15 -31.49
CA ASP A 673 1.14 1.09 -30.46
C ASP A 673 2.57 1.15 -31.04
N ARG A 674 2.78 0.88 -32.35
CA ARG A 674 3.97 1.19 -33.16
C ARG A 674 3.63 1.31 -34.66
N ILE A 675 4.25 2.26 -35.37
CA ILE A 675 4.26 2.30 -36.85
C ILE A 675 5.36 1.39 -37.46
N ASP A 676 6.43 1.10 -36.73
CA ASP A 676 7.56 0.26 -37.17
C ASP A 676 7.10 -1.06 -37.83
N GLY A 677 7.25 -1.13 -39.15
CA GLY A 677 6.91 -2.32 -39.94
C GLY A 677 5.45 -2.46 -40.35
N LEU A 678 4.63 -1.39 -40.31
CA LEU A 678 3.41 -1.34 -41.12
C LEU A 678 3.77 -1.61 -42.59
N THR A 679 3.06 -2.55 -43.20
CA THR A 679 3.16 -2.87 -44.62
C THR A 679 2.22 -1.97 -45.42
N TYR A 680 2.37 -1.96 -46.75
CA TYR A 680 1.44 -1.28 -47.65
C TYR A 680 -0.01 -1.77 -47.52
N ARG A 681 -0.22 -3.04 -47.11
CA ARG A 681 -1.57 -3.57 -46.85
C ARG A 681 -2.20 -2.94 -45.61
N ASP A 682 -1.40 -2.73 -44.56
CA ASP A 682 -1.88 -2.14 -43.31
C ASP A 682 -2.25 -0.66 -43.51
N SER A 683 -1.46 0.10 -44.27
CA SER A 683 -1.83 1.49 -44.61
C SER A 683 -3.08 1.56 -45.49
N THR A 684 -3.27 0.61 -46.42
CA THR A 684 -4.51 0.53 -47.23
C THR A 684 -5.73 0.17 -46.38
N PHE A 685 -5.57 -0.68 -45.36
CA PHE A 685 -6.64 -0.99 -44.41
C PHE A 685 -7.05 0.22 -43.56
N ILE A 686 -6.06 0.99 -43.07
CA ILE A 686 -6.28 2.22 -42.29
C ILE A 686 -7.12 3.23 -43.09
N GLN A 687 -6.78 3.46 -44.37
CA GLN A 687 -7.50 4.39 -45.26
C GLN A 687 -8.99 4.06 -45.46
N GLN A 688 -9.38 2.78 -45.38
CA GLN A 688 -10.71 2.34 -45.82
C GLN A 688 -11.78 2.39 -44.72
N HIS A 689 -11.38 2.32 -43.44
CA HIS A 689 -12.31 2.05 -42.33
C HIS A 689 -12.40 3.21 -41.31
N PHE A 690 -11.26 3.71 -40.81
CA PHE A 690 -11.22 4.67 -39.71
C PHE A 690 -11.58 6.11 -40.15
N ARG A 691 -12.41 6.81 -39.37
CA ARG A 691 -12.95 8.14 -39.75
C ARG A 691 -13.18 9.16 -38.62
N LYS A 692 -12.70 8.94 -37.39
CA LYS A 692 -12.99 9.84 -36.24
C LYS A 692 -11.82 10.05 -35.29
N ASP A 693 -11.46 9.01 -34.54
CA ASP A 693 -10.51 9.11 -33.42
C ASP A 693 -9.30 8.22 -33.70
N MET A 694 -8.09 8.80 -33.63
CA MET A 694 -6.85 8.08 -33.92
C MET A 694 -5.76 8.38 -32.89
N ARG A 695 -5.21 7.32 -32.29
CA ARG A 695 -4.02 7.40 -31.43
C ARG A 695 -2.85 6.70 -32.12
N ILE A 696 -1.72 7.41 -32.21
CA ILE A 696 -0.57 7.00 -33.01
C ILE A 696 0.72 7.08 -32.18
N GLU A 697 1.42 5.96 -32.02
CA GLU A 697 2.77 5.92 -31.45
C GLU A 697 3.81 5.63 -32.55
N TYR A 698 4.74 6.57 -32.81
CA TYR A 698 5.61 6.60 -33.99
C TYR A 698 7.10 6.75 -33.65
N THR A 699 8.01 6.37 -34.56
CA THR A 699 9.44 6.69 -34.49
C THR A 699 9.84 7.73 -35.54
N GLN A 700 11.03 8.33 -35.42
CA GLN A 700 11.55 9.30 -36.40
C GLN A 700 11.65 8.74 -37.84
N LYS A 701 11.78 7.41 -37.99
CA LYS A 701 11.81 6.74 -39.31
C LYS A 701 10.42 6.61 -39.95
N ASP A 702 9.38 6.93 -39.20
CA ASP A 702 7.98 6.84 -39.62
C ASP A 702 7.37 8.20 -40.01
N GLU A 703 8.11 9.31 -39.97
CA GLU A 703 7.55 10.66 -40.17
C GLU A 703 6.87 10.83 -41.54
N ASP A 704 7.47 10.35 -42.64
CA ASP A 704 6.83 10.29 -43.97
C ASP A 704 5.55 9.41 -44.00
N ARG A 705 5.53 8.34 -43.19
CA ARG A 705 4.42 7.38 -43.12
C ARG A 705 3.26 7.94 -42.32
N LEU A 706 3.56 8.58 -41.19
CA LEU A 706 2.63 9.39 -40.40
C LEU A 706 2.00 10.47 -41.29
N MET A 707 2.79 11.14 -42.14
CA MET A 707 2.26 12.13 -43.08
C MET A 707 1.40 11.55 -44.21
N SER A 708 1.70 10.34 -44.71
CA SER A 708 0.76 9.64 -45.59
C SER A 708 -0.57 9.39 -44.86
N ILE A 709 -0.53 8.87 -43.63
CA ILE A 709 -1.72 8.55 -42.84
C ILE A 709 -2.56 9.81 -42.56
N LEU A 710 -1.95 10.89 -42.07
CA LEU A 710 -2.66 12.13 -41.72
C LEU A 710 -3.31 12.77 -42.96
N ARG A 711 -2.56 12.95 -44.06
CA ARG A 711 -3.10 13.52 -45.31
C ARG A 711 -4.24 12.71 -45.94
N GLN A 712 -4.32 11.42 -45.65
CA GLN A 712 -5.33 10.52 -46.20
C GLN A 712 -6.59 10.39 -45.31
N ASN A 713 -6.61 11.02 -44.12
CA ASN A 713 -7.69 10.89 -43.13
C ASN A 713 -8.29 12.25 -42.73
N SER A 714 -8.84 12.99 -43.70
CA SER A 714 -9.40 14.34 -43.52
C SER A 714 -10.68 14.43 -42.67
N GLY A 715 -11.13 13.34 -42.04
CA GLY A 715 -12.32 13.28 -41.18
C GLY A 715 -12.02 13.22 -39.68
N LEU A 716 -10.76 13.29 -39.28
CA LEU A 716 -10.35 13.17 -37.87
C LEU A 716 -10.86 14.34 -37.02
N VAL A 717 -11.36 14.01 -35.83
CA VAL A 717 -11.88 14.95 -34.82
C VAL A 717 -10.91 15.04 -33.63
N TYR A 718 -10.28 13.92 -33.26
CA TYR A 718 -9.27 13.85 -32.21
C TYR A 718 -8.04 13.06 -32.65
N ILE A 719 -6.86 13.63 -32.41
CA ILE A 719 -5.56 13.02 -32.72
C ILE A 719 -4.63 13.10 -31.50
N GLN A 720 -4.19 11.94 -31.01
CA GLN A 720 -3.12 11.84 -30.01
C GLN A 720 -1.87 11.23 -30.67
N ILE A 721 -0.78 12.00 -30.74
CA ILE A 721 0.49 11.57 -31.33
C ILE A 721 1.53 11.41 -30.22
N ARG A 722 2.26 10.30 -30.21
CA ARG A 722 3.33 10.02 -29.24
C ARG A 722 4.59 9.52 -29.95
N ARG A 723 5.73 10.17 -29.75
CA ARG A 723 7.02 9.68 -30.28
C ARG A 723 7.61 8.65 -29.31
N GLN A 724 7.81 7.42 -29.77
CA GLN A 724 8.52 6.39 -28.99
C GLN A 724 10.04 6.61 -29.06
N GLY A 725 10.72 6.28 -27.97
CA GLY A 725 12.18 6.32 -27.87
C GLY A 725 12.68 5.76 -26.55
N GLU A 726 13.31 4.59 -26.64
CA GLU A 726 14.36 4.03 -25.76
C GLU A 726 14.24 4.23 -24.24
N HIS A 727 13.75 3.19 -23.57
CA HIS A 727 14.11 2.95 -22.16
C HIS A 727 15.44 2.20 -22.10
N ASN A 728 16.42 2.78 -21.40
CA ASN A 728 17.63 2.13 -20.86
C ASN A 728 18.52 1.37 -21.87
N HIS A 729 19.23 2.09 -22.74
CA HIS A 729 20.69 1.96 -22.89
C HIS A 729 21.23 3.24 -23.56
N VAL A 730 22.50 3.61 -23.31
CA VAL A 730 23.07 4.85 -23.84
C VAL A 730 23.65 4.62 -25.23
N ILE A 731 22.92 5.06 -26.26
CA ILE A 731 23.44 5.42 -27.57
C ILE A 731 22.90 6.81 -27.88
N THR A 732 23.75 7.75 -28.29
CA THR A 732 23.34 9.13 -28.62
C THR A 732 22.72 9.19 -30.02
N PRO A 733 21.43 9.53 -30.17
CA PRO A 733 20.84 9.81 -31.47
C PRO A 733 21.35 11.17 -31.96
N THR A 734 21.71 11.25 -33.23
CA THR A 734 21.93 12.54 -33.91
C THR A 734 20.66 12.95 -34.65
N THR A 735 20.46 14.27 -34.78
CA THR A 735 19.29 14.96 -35.38
C THR A 735 18.00 14.94 -34.54
N ASP A 736 17.79 16.03 -33.80
CA ASP A 736 16.46 16.48 -33.40
C ASP A 736 15.65 16.86 -34.64
N ALA A 737 14.37 16.48 -34.68
CA ALA A 737 13.39 17.14 -35.53
C ALA A 737 12.84 18.35 -34.75
N PRO A 738 12.92 19.59 -35.27
CA PRO A 738 12.45 20.77 -34.56
C PRO A 738 10.98 20.65 -34.15
N LEU A 739 10.63 21.06 -32.92
CA LEU A 739 9.23 21.05 -32.50
C LEU A 739 8.38 22.03 -33.34
N GLN A 740 9.00 23.10 -33.84
CA GLN A 740 8.39 24.02 -34.80
C GLN A 740 8.03 23.32 -36.12
N ASP A 741 8.82 22.35 -36.59
CA ASP A 741 8.47 21.59 -37.81
C ASP A 741 7.27 20.69 -37.55
N LEU A 742 7.22 19.95 -36.44
CA LEU A 742 6.01 19.21 -36.03
C LEU A 742 4.78 20.11 -35.86
N MET A 743 4.96 21.36 -35.44
CA MET A 743 3.86 22.31 -35.31
C MET A 743 3.43 22.94 -36.63
N ASN A 744 4.36 23.25 -37.54
CA ASN A 744 4.07 23.59 -38.93
C ASN A 744 3.34 22.43 -39.62
N LEU A 745 3.76 21.18 -39.35
CA LEU A 745 3.23 19.95 -39.91
C LEU A 745 1.76 19.72 -39.54
N VAL A 746 1.38 20.01 -38.29
CA VAL A 746 -0.03 20.01 -37.90
C VAL A 746 -0.71 21.25 -38.46
N THR A 747 -0.27 22.46 -38.10
CA THR A 747 -1.00 23.72 -38.37
C THR A 747 -1.23 24.06 -39.84
N SER A 748 -0.36 23.64 -40.76
CA SER A 748 -0.53 23.92 -42.19
C SER A 748 -1.56 23.01 -42.89
N GLU A 749 -1.89 21.85 -42.32
CA GLU A 749 -2.77 20.85 -42.95
C GLU A 749 -3.95 20.42 -42.04
N ILE A 750 -4.31 21.21 -41.02
CA ILE A 750 -5.43 20.92 -40.10
C ILE A 750 -6.77 20.86 -40.87
N PRO A 751 -7.54 19.75 -40.79
CA PRO A 751 -8.96 19.76 -41.13
C PRO A 751 -9.72 20.71 -40.20
N SER A 752 -10.58 21.57 -40.73
CA SER A 752 -11.32 22.60 -39.96
C SER A 752 -12.30 22.05 -38.90
N THR A 753 -12.28 20.73 -38.67
CA THR A 753 -13.05 19.96 -37.68
C THR A 753 -12.22 19.52 -36.47
N LEU A 754 -10.91 19.79 -36.42
CA LEU A 754 -10.04 19.43 -35.30
C LEU A 754 -10.29 20.39 -34.12
N GLU A 755 -10.83 19.87 -33.01
CA GLU A 755 -11.11 20.67 -31.79
C GLU A 755 -9.89 20.74 -30.86
N SER A 756 -9.04 19.70 -30.83
CA SER A 756 -7.78 19.70 -30.06
C SER A 756 -6.81 18.61 -30.54
N PHE A 757 -5.53 18.76 -30.19
CA PHE A 757 -4.54 17.68 -30.29
C PHE A 757 -3.63 17.60 -29.06
N SER A 758 -2.94 16.45 -28.91
CA SER A 758 -1.87 16.26 -27.92
C SER A 758 -0.68 15.56 -28.59
N ILE A 759 0.46 16.24 -28.62
CA ILE A 759 1.76 15.71 -29.11
C ILE A 759 2.63 15.40 -27.89
N HIS A 760 3.08 14.16 -27.75
CA HIS A 760 3.94 13.70 -26.68
C HIS A 760 5.35 13.36 -27.21
N CYS A 761 6.34 14.18 -26.86
CA CYS A 761 7.76 13.96 -27.15
C CYS A 761 8.51 13.53 -25.86
N GLN A 762 9.75 13.03 -25.99
CA GLN A 762 10.59 12.63 -24.83
C GLN A 762 10.95 13.79 -23.88
N ARG A 763 10.93 15.04 -24.40
CA ARG A 763 11.30 16.26 -23.66
C ARG A 763 10.10 16.99 -23.05
N LEU A 764 9.01 17.06 -23.82
CA LEU A 764 7.80 17.80 -23.48
C LEU A 764 6.55 17.16 -24.11
N THR A 765 5.38 17.49 -23.56
CA THR A 765 4.07 17.27 -24.15
C THR A 765 3.48 18.63 -24.52
N LEU A 766 3.02 18.78 -25.75
CA LEU A 766 2.29 19.94 -26.24
C LEU A 766 0.81 19.58 -26.39
N LYS A 767 -0.07 20.38 -25.79
CA LYS A 767 -1.52 20.34 -26.00
C LYS A 767 -1.98 21.68 -26.56
N ALA A 768 -2.89 21.66 -27.52
CA ALA A 768 -3.48 22.88 -28.06
C ALA A 768 -4.97 22.65 -28.39
N GLY A 769 -5.81 23.59 -27.96
CA GLY A 769 -7.23 23.66 -28.30
C GLY A 769 -7.48 24.63 -29.44
N PHE A 770 -8.41 24.30 -30.33
CA PHE A 770 -8.72 25.06 -31.54
C PHE A 770 -10.21 25.39 -31.62
N SER A 771 -10.51 26.58 -32.14
CA SER A 771 -11.82 26.86 -32.70
C SER A 771 -11.68 27.74 -33.95
N GLU A 772 -12.52 27.51 -34.95
CA GLU A 772 -12.52 28.26 -36.22
C GLU A 772 -11.14 28.29 -36.93
N GLY A 773 -10.33 27.23 -36.76
CA GLY A 773 -8.97 27.13 -37.30
C GLY A 773 -7.92 27.97 -36.58
N LYS A 774 -8.23 28.54 -35.41
CA LYS A 774 -7.29 29.31 -34.57
C LYS A 774 -7.02 28.59 -33.25
N THR A 775 -5.76 28.59 -32.82
CA THR A 775 -5.37 28.16 -31.48
C THR A 775 -5.98 29.09 -30.44
N GLN A 776 -6.76 28.55 -29.50
CA GLN A 776 -7.36 29.29 -28.39
C GLN A 776 -6.48 29.24 -27.14
N ASP A 777 -5.95 28.06 -26.85
CA ASP A 777 -5.01 27.82 -25.77
C ASP A 777 -3.90 26.87 -26.21
N MET A 778 -2.71 27.04 -25.63
CA MET A 778 -1.57 26.19 -25.87
C MET A 778 -0.87 25.92 -24.54
N THR A 779 -0.90 24.66 -24.11
CA THR A 779 -0.30 24.16 -22.88
C THR A 779 0.93 23.31 -23.20
N VAL A 780 2.11 23.76 -22.74
CA VAL A 780 3.34 22.97 -22.80
C VAL A 780 3.62 22.35 -21.42
N ILE A 781 3.88 21.04 -21.37
CA ILE A 781 4.24 20.30 -20.16
C ILE A 781 5.65 19.73 -20.36
N ILE A 782 6.61 20.10 -19.52
CA ILE A 782 8.04 19.78 -19.67
C ILE A 782 8.49 18.98 -18.45
N GLU A 783 9.17 17.85 -18.66
CA GLU A 783 9.54 17.01 -17.51
C GLU A 783 10.67 17.67 -16.68
N ARG A 784 11.74 18.11 -17.34
CA ARG A 784 12.87 18.82 -16.73
C ARG A 784 13.37 19.93 -17.65
N LEU A 785 13.55 21.14 -17.11
CA LEU A 785 13.98 22.32 -17.89
C LEU A 785 15.37 22.16 -18.54
N VAL A 786 16.23 21.28 -18.00
CA VAL A 786 17.52 20.91 -18.59
C VAL A 786 17.38 20.21 -19.96
N ARG A 787 16.29 19.48 -20.19
CA ARG A 787 16.12 18.68 -21.41
C ARG A 787 15.95 19.53 -22.66
N LEU A 788 15.49 20.77 -22.53
CA LEU A 788 15.23 21.65 -23.67
C LEU A 788 16.51 21.94 -24.45
N ASN A 789 16.44 21.80 -25.77
CA ASN A 789 17.46 22.27 -26.70
C ASN A 789 17.18 23.74 -27.11
N SER A 790 18.00 24.32 -27.99
CA SER A 790 17.82 25.69 -28.51
C SER A 790 16.52 25.89 -29.31
N ASP A 791 16.00 24.84 -29.92
CA ASP A 791 14.87 24.89 -30.85
C ASP A 791 13.54 24.64 -30.14
N ASP A 792 13.53 23.88 -29.04
CA ASP A 792 12.42 23.85 -28.09
C ASP A 792 12.26 25.23 -27.42
N LEU A 793 13.37 25.88 -27.05
CA LEU A 793 13.35 27.24 -26.48
C LEU A 793 12.84 28.23 -27.52
N ARG A 794 13.36 28.20 -28.76
CA ARG A 794 12.85 29.07 -29.84
C ARG A 794 11.38 28.82 -30.15
N PHE A 795 10.94 27.57 -30.22
CA PHE A 795 9.53 27.21 -30.33
C PHE A 795 8.69 27.85 -29.21
N ILE A 796 9.15 27.75 -27.96
CA ILE A 796 8.48 28.33 -26.79
C ILE A 796 8.41 29.86 -26.86
N GLN A 797 9.42 30.50 -27.44
CA GLN A 797 9.53 31.96 -27.60
C GLN A 797 8.68 32.49 -28.78
N GLU A 798 8.60 31.75 -29.89
CA GLU A 798 7.91 32.16 -31.12
C GLU A 798 6.38 31.93 -31.09
N ASN A 799 5.90 31.01 -30.25
CA ASN A 799 4.49 30.61 -30.21
C ASN A 799 3.73 31.23 -29.03
N SER A 800 2.43 31.51 -29.22
CA SER A 800 1.53 32.05 -28.19
C SER A 800 1.12 31.02 -27.12
N ILE A 801 2.11 30.45 -26.42
CA ILE A 801 1.88 29.56 -25.28
C ILE A 801 1.11 30.32 -24.20
N THR A 802 -0.03 29.78 -23.78
CA THR A 802 -0.86 30.35 -22.72
C THR A 802 -0.61 29.71 -21.37
N LYS A 803 -0.16 28.44 -21.34
CA LYS A 803 0.23 27.73 -20.11
C LYS A 803 1.53 26.94 -20.26
N LEU A 804 2.39 27.03 -19.24
CA LEU A 804 3.62 26.24 -19.11
C LEU A 804 3.58 25.47 -17.78
N THR A 805 3.72 24.15 -17.85
CA THR A 805 3.92 23.27 -16.70
C THR A 805 5.31 22.65 -16.77
N ILE A 806 6.13 22.76 -15.72
CA ILE A 806 7.40 22.06 -15.55
C ILE A 806 7.22 21.03 -14.41
N ARG A 807 7.58 19.76 -14.61
CA ARG A 807 7.26 18.70 -13.63
C ARG A 807 8.26 18.56 -12.49
N ASN A 808 9.55 18.76 -12.76
CA ASN A 808 10.61 18.74 -11.76
C ASN A 808 11.25 20.12 -11.59
N THR A 809 11.86 20.30 -10.43
CA THR A 809 12.55 21.49 -9.96
C THR A 809 13.58 22.00 -10.96
N PRO A 810 13.46 23.25 -11.44
CA PRO A 810 14.56 23.96 -12.06
C PRO A 810 15.71 24.11 -11.06
N HIS A 811 16.77 23.30 -11.17
CA HIS A 811 18.04 23.54 -10.46
C HIS A 811 18.67 24.89 -10.86
N GLU A 812 19.63 25.38 -10.07
CA GLU A 812 20.29 26.68 -10.20
C GLU A 812 20.80 26.98 -11.63
N ALA A 813 21.49 26.01 -12.25
CA ALA A 813 21.99 26.10 -13.62
C ALA A 813 20.89 26.27 -14.72
N HIS A 814 19.61 26.23 -14.34
CA HIS A 814 18.47 26.41 -15.25
C HIS A 814 17.67 27.69 -14.96
N GLU A 815 18.00 28.46 -13.92
CA GLU A 815 17.29 29.71 -13.57
C GLU A 815 17.38 30.75 -14.69
N THR A 816 18.53 30.84 -15.37
CA THR A 816 18.70 31.71 -16.55
C THR A 816 17.74 31.33 -17.68
N ARG A 817 17.50 30.02 -17.92
CA ARG A 817 16.55 29.53 -18.94
C ARG A 817 15.10 29.86 -18.56
N LEU A 818 14.73 29.73 -17.29
CA LEU A 818 13.39 30.10 -16.82
C LEU A 818 13.16 31.62 -16.94
N THR A 819 14.16 32.42 -16.58
CA THR A 819 14.17 33.88 -16.80
C THR A 819 14.05 34.23 -18.28
N GLU A 820 14.73 33.51 -19.16
CA GLU A 820 14.68 33.71 -20.61
C GLU A 820 13.27 33.45 -21.16
N ILE A 821 12.67 32.29 -20.84
CA ILE A 821 11.29 31.94 -21.20
C ILE A 821 10.33 33.03 -20.70
N LEU A 822 10.42 33.42 -19.42
CA LEU A 822 9.57 34.45 -18.83
C LEU A 822 9.73 35.84 -19.45
N THR A 823 10.91 36.15 -20.01
CA THR A 823 11.15 37.43 -20.69
C THR A 823 10.66 37.44 -22.13
N GLN A 824 10.63 36.27 -22.79
CA GLN A 824 10.33 36.17 -24.22
C GLN A 824 8.93 35.62 -24.55
N CYS A 825 8.15 35.14 -23.56
CA CYS A 825 6.81 34.57 -23.78
C CYS A 825 5.70 35.50 -23.26
N PRO A 826 5.41 36.65 -23.89
CA PRO A 826 4.41 37.62 -23.37
C PRO A 826 2.97 37.09 -23.35
N SER A 827 2.68 35.99 -24.08
CA SER A 827 1.38 35.31 -24.07
C SER A 827 1.17 34.37 -22.88
N LEU A 828 2.22 34.05 -22.11
CA LEU A 828 2.18 33.06 -21.05
C LEU A 828 1.35 33.56 -19.86
N ARG A 829 0.14 33.03 -19.68
CA ARG A 829 -0.79 33.42 -18.61
C ARG A 829 -0.66 32.58 -17.34
N HIS A 830 -0.27 31.32 -17.46
CA HIS A 830 -0.22 30.37 -16.34
C HIS A 830 1.13 29.63 -16.31
N LEU A 831 1.88 29.78 -15.22
CA LEU A 831 3.10 29.01 -14.96
C LEU A 831 2.83 28.02 -13.82
N GLN A 832 3.26 26.77 -13.98
CA GLN A 832 3.07 25.71 -13.00
C GLN A 832 4.38 24.92 -12.89
N ILE A 833 4.95 24.75 -11.70
CA ILE A 833 6.27 24.13 -11.50
C ILE A 833 6.21 23.16 -10.32
N GLY A 834 6.45 21.87 -10.58
CA GLY A 834 6.82 20.91 -9.54
C GLY A 834 8.20 21.23 -8.99
N CYS A 835 8.34 21.24 -7.67
CA CYS A 835 9.39 21.91 -6.95
C CYS A 835 9.69 21.23 -5.61
N GLU A 836 10.97 20.96 -5.34
CA GLU A 836 11.51 20.76 -4.01
C GLU A 836 11.27 22.02 -3.18
N TRP A 837 10.72 21.87 -1.97
CA TRP A 837 10.38 23.01 -1.10
C TRP A 837 11.57 23.97 -0.92
N ARG A 838 12.81 23.45 -0.91
CA ARG A 838 14.10 24.19 -0.80
C ARG A 838 14.26 25.28 -1.85
N ARG A 839 13.77 25.04 -3.07
CA ARG A 839 13.97 25.93 -4.23
C ARG A 839 12.73 26.73 -4.61
N SER A 840 11.59 26.44 -4.01
CA SER A 840 10.33 27.18 -4.24
C SER A 840 10.52 28.68 -4.08
N LEU A 841 11.18 29.07 -3.00
CA LEU A 841 11.52 30.44 -2.61
C LEU A 841 12.39 31.16 -3.65
N ILE A 842 13.42 30.48 -4.16
CA ILE A 842 14.33 31.00 -5.17
C ILE A 842 13.56 31.23 -6.48
N ILE A 843 12.67 30.31 -6.85
CA ILE A 843 11.84 30.42 -8.05
C ILE A 843 10.80 31.56 -7.90
N ILE A 844 10.22 31.78 -6.72
CA ILE A 844 9.37 32.95 -6.45
C ILE A 844 10.16 34.24 -6.67
N ILE A 845 11.36 34.37 -6.07
CA ILE A 845 12.23 35.55 -6.24
C ILE A 845 12.57 35.76 -7.72
N LEU A 846 12.95 34.70 -8.43
CA LEU A 846 13.30 34.74 -9.84
C LEU A 846 12.14 35.24 -10.72
N VAL A 847 10.92 34.73 -10.50
CA VAL A 847 9.72 35.13 -11.25
C VAL A 847 9.35 36.59 -10.93
N LEU A 848 9.35 36.98 -9.65
CA LEU A 848 9.02 38.35 -9.24
C LEU A 848 10.04 39.38 -9.73
N PHE A 849 11.34 39.07 -9.65
CA PHE A 849 12.41 39.91 -10.19
C PHE A 849 12.32 40.03 -11.71
N THR A 850 11.99 38.93 -12.40
CA THR A 850 11.77 38.94 -13.86
C THR A 850 10.57 39.81 -14.25
N ARG A 851 9.42 39.67 -13.56
CA ARG A 851 8.25 40.55 -13.74
C ARG A 851 8.61 42.02 -13.52
N ALA A 852 9.27 42.32 -12.40
CA ALA A 852 9.67 43.68 -12.05
C ALA A 852 10.61 44.31 -13.10
N ARG A 853 11.58 43.55 -13.59
CA ARG A 853 12.50 43.98 -14.66
C ARG A 853 11.75 44.32 -15.96
N ILE A 854 10.82 43.46 -16.37
CA ILE A 854 10.04 43.62 -17.61
C ILE A 854 9.14 44.87 -17.53
N ILE A 855 8.44 45.06 -16.40
CA ILE A 855 7.60 46.25 -16.16
C ILE A 855 8.45 47.54 -16.15
N VAL A 856 9.60 47.54 -15.47
CA VAL A 856 10.53 48.70 -15.45
C VAL A 856 11.11 49.00 -16.84
N GLN A 857 11.16 48.03 -17.74
CA GLN A 857 11.55 48.19 -19.14
C GLN A 857 10.39 48.58 -20.07
N GLY A 858 9.17 48.77 -19.54
CA GLY A 858 7.98 49.11 -20.32
C GLY A 858 7.39 47.95 -21.13
N GLY A 859 7.73 46.70 -20.77
CA GLY A 859 7.20 45.49 -21.40
C GLY A 859 5.97 44.95 -20.67
N SER A 860 5.00 44.41 -21.42
CA SER A 860 3.82 43.75 -20.87
C SER A 860 4.14 42.34 -20.38
N PHE A 861 3.88 42.04 -19.11
CA PHE A 861 4.08 40.70 -18.53
C PHE A 861 2.73 39.97 -18.37
N GLY A 862 2.37 39.15 -19.36
CA GLY A 862 1.05 38.51 -19.44
C GLY A 862 0.73 37.42 -18.41
N LEU A 863 1.67 37.13 -17.49
CA LEU A 863 1.55 36.07 -16.49
C LEU A 863 0.58 36.46 -15.38
N ARG A 864 -0.50 35.68 -15.25
CA ARG A 864 -1.61 35.90 -14.31
C ARG A 864 -1.52 34.99 -13.09
N THR A 865 -1.00 33.78 -13.23
CA THR A 865 -0.82 32.83 -12.11
C THR A 865 0.51 32.09 -12.17
N VAL A 866 1.06 31.81 -10.98
CA VAL A 866 2.23 30.96 -10.76
C VAL A 866 1.89 29.96 -9.68
N GLU A 867 1.98 28.66 -9.98
CA GLU A 867 1.71 27.56 -9.06
C GLU A 867 2.97 26.75 -8.83
N LEU A 868 3.50 26.77 -7.61
CA LEU A 868 4.58 25.88 -7.18
C LEU A 868 3.99 24.70 -6.42
N MET A 869 4.42 23.48 -6.73
CA MET A 869 3.87 22.25 -6.16
C MET A 869 4.96 21.30 -5.67
N ASP A 870 4.63 20.38 -4.77
CA ASP A 870 5.53 19.28 -4.39
C ASP A 870 5.90 18.40 -5.59
N GLU A 871 7.12 17.85 -5.59
CA GLU A 871 7.46 16.74 -6.49
C GLU A 871 6.79 15.44 -6.01
N GLY A 872 6.01 14.80 -6.89
CA GLY A 872 5.31 13.55 -6.59
C GLY A 872 5.06 12.68 -7.83
N PRO A 873 4.80 11.37 -7.65
CA PRO A 873 4.56 10.44 -8.75
C PRO A 873 3.13 10.52 -9.32
N THR A 874 2.22 11.25 -8.66
CA THR A 874 0.87 11.51 -9.13
C THR A 874 0.89 12.48 -10.33
N PRO A 875 0.21 12.17 -11.44
CA PRO A 875 0.10 13.13 -12.55
C PRO A 875 -0.69 14.37 -12.09
N PHE A 876 -0.31 15.55 -12.60
CA PHE A 876 -0.97 16.83 -12.30
C PHE A 876 -2.40 16.90 -12.88
N ASP A 877 -3.33 16.20 -12.25
CA ASP A 877 -4.75 16.26 -12.57
C ASP A 877 -5.40 17.44 -11.83
N VAL A 878 -5.45 18.58 -12.53
CA VAL A 878 -5.92 19.88 -12.04
C VAL A 878 -7.42 19.86 -11.63
N LEU A 879 -8.14 18.77 -11.91
CA LEU A 879 -9.55 18.59 -11.54
C LEU A 879 -9.74 17.69 -10.30
N ALA A 880 -8.69 17.00 -9.82
CA ALA A 880 -8.77 15.98 -8.80
C ALA A 880 -8.65 16.54 -7.36
N SER A 881 -9.77 17.08 -6.86
CA SER A 881 -9.98 17.59 -5.49
C SER A 881 -9.25 18.91 -5.13
N ARG A 882 -9.92 19.69 -4.27
CA ARG A 882 -9.40 20.94 -3.68
C ARG A 882 -9.39 20.84 -2.15
N ASP A 883 -9.32 19.60 -1.67
CA ASP A 883 -9.25 19.19 -0.26
C ASP A 883 -7.79 19.36 0.23
N ASP A 884 -7.56 19.36 1.54
CA ASP A 884 -6.34 19.90 2.19
C ASP A 884 -5.01 19.19 1.87
N ASN A 885 -5.06 18.13 1.06
CA ASN A 885 -3.91 17.49 0.41
C ASN A 885 -3.50 18.18 -0.91
N THR A 886 -3.92 19.43 -1.17
CA THR A 886 -3.39 20.19 -2.31
C THR A 886 -1.87 20.32 -2.18
N HIS A 887 -1.13 19.68 -3.07
CA HIS A 887 0.33 19.72 -3.20
C HIS A 887 0.91 21.12 -3.53
N ILE A 888 0.16 22.21 -3.35
CA ILE A 888 0.56 23.56 -3.75
C ILE A 888 1.34 24.23 -2.60
N GLN A 889 2.64 24.44 -2.82
CA GLN A 889 3.54 25.19 -1.94
C GLN A 889 3.33 26.70 -2.07
N CYS A 890 3.01 27.20 -3.26
CA CYS A 890 2.72 28.62 -3.46
C CYS A 890 1.79 28.86 -4.65
N HIS A 891 0.90 29.83 -4.51
CA HIS A 891 0.10 30.38 -5.60
C HIS A 891 0.26 31.91 -5.63
N LEU A 892 0.99 32.42 -6.63
CA LEU A 892 1.05 33.85 -6.92
C LEU A 892 -0.06 34.18 -7.93
N SER A 893 -0.81 35.26 -7.70
CA SER A 893 -1.81 35.75 -8.66
C SER A 893 -1.64 37.24 -8.92
N PHE A 894 -1.66 37.63 -10.20
CA PHE A 894 -1.45 39.01 -10.66
C PHE A 894 -2.76 39.55 -11.27
N PRO A 895 -3.12 40.83 -11.07
CA PRO A 895 -4.30 41.44 -11.68
C PRO A 895 -4.25 41.44 -13.22
N GLU A 896 -5.41 41.50 -13.88
CA GLU A 896 -5.47 41.50 -15.35
C GLU A 896 -5.04 42.82 -15.99
N ASP A 897 -5.30 43.94 -15.31
CA ASP A 897 -5.27 45.29 -15.90
C ASP A 897 -4.04 46.14 -15.51
N SER A 898 -3.01 45.57 -14.87
CA SER A 898 -1.99 46.39 -14.19
C SER A 898 -0.51 46.12 -14.55
N ASP A 899 0.12 47.18 -15.06
CA ASP A 899 1.56 47.46 -14.94
C ASP A 899 1.99 47.74 -13.47
N SER A 900 1.09 47.53 -12.50
CA SER A 900 1.36 47.78 -11.09
C SER A 900 2.12 46.62 -10.43
N PHE A 901 2.75 46.94 -9.31
CA PHE A 901 3.40 45.97 -8.42
C PHE A 901 2.41 45.26 -7.48
N ASP A 902 1.09 45.39 -7.72
CA ASP A 902 0.08 44.69 -6.94
C ASP A 902 0.04 43.21 -7.32
N MET A 903 -0.09 42.38 -6.29
CA MET A 903 -0.16 40.92 -6.35
C MET A 903 -1.16 40.47 -5.29
N ARG A 904 -1.75 39.29 -5.47
CA ARG A 904 -2.41 38.56 -4.37
C ARG A 904 -1.64 37.27 -4.14
N THR A 905 -1.03 37.18 -2.97
CA THR A 905 -0.04 36.14 -2.67
C THR A 905 -0.61 35.11 -1.70
N TRP A 906 -0.59 33.85 -2.11
CA TRP A 906 -0.91 32.68 -1.30
C TRP A 906 0.40 31.91 -1.05
N ILE A 907 0.93 31.96 0.18
CA ILE A 907 2.22 31.33 0.52
C ILE A 907 2.00 30.24 1.57
N ARG A 908 2.44 29.01 1.26
CA ARG A 908 2.50 27.87 2.18
C ARG A 908 3.96 27.47 2.41
N LEU A 909 4.53 27.97 3.50
CA LEU A 909 5.90 27.69 3.91
C LEU A 909 5.95 26.38 4.71
N GLY A 910 6.46 25.33 4.07
CA GLY A 910 6.76 24.07 4.77
C GLY A 910 7.77 24.27 5.89
N MET A 911 7.65 23.46 6.95
CA MET A 911 8.49 23.49 8.16
C MET A 911 10.00 23.64 7.86
N GLU A 912 10.47 22.86 6.89
CA GLU A 912 11.89 22.76 6.54
C GLU A 912 12.42 24.03 5.81
N MET A 913 11.56 24.91 5.28
CA MET A 913 11.97 26.19 4.64
C MET A 913 12.61 27.20 5.60
N LEU A 914 12.51 26.96 6.91
CA LEU A 914 12.93 27.90 7.95
C LEU A 914 14.26 27.50 8.59
N SER A 915 14.61 26.22 8.59
CA SER A 915 15.79 25.68 9.28
C SER A 915 17.12 25.93 8.56
N ASP A 916 17.10 26.12 7.23
CA ASP A 916 18.30 26.36 6.41
C ASP A 916 18.60 27.87 6.19
N GLY A 917 18.03 28.73 7.06
CA GLY A 917 18.25 30.18 7.09
C GLY A 917 17.17 31.00 6.39
N ALA A 918 16.22 31.56 7.15
CA ALA A 918 15.03 32.25 6.65
C ALA A 918 15.25 33.60 5.91
N GLY A 919 16.47 33.90 5.46
CA GLY A 919 16.85 35.16 4.78
C GLY A 919 15.94 35.52 3.60
N PRO A 920 15.78 34.66 2.57
CA PRO A 920 14.99 35.02 1.40
C PRO A 920 13.47 34.96 1.67
N VAL A 921 13.03 34.22 2.70
CA VAL A 921 11.63 34.24 3.19
C VAL A 921 11.33 35.62 3.76
N ARG A 922 12.18 36.08 4.67
CA ARG A 922 12.15 37.41 5.26
C ARG A 922 12.22 38.50 4.20
N ASP A 923 13.03 38.36 3.16
CA ASP A 923 13.15 39.39 2.13
C ASP A 923 11.92 39.46 1.20
N ILE A 924 11.33 38.31 0.82
CA ILE A 924 10.01 38.28 0.16
C ILE A 924 8.94 38.92 1.06
N ILE A 925 8.92 38.59 2.36
CA ILE A 925 7.99 39.19 3.31
C ILE A 925 8.22 40.70 3.41
N LEU A 926 9.45 41.18 3.61
CA LEU A 926 9.77 42.62 3.67
C LEU A 926 9.37 43.39 2.39
N GLN A 927 9.50 42.78 1.21
CA GLN A 927 9.25 43.43 -0.08
C GLN A 927 7.78 43.35 -0.52
N TYR A 928 7.12 42.20 -0.30
CA TYR A 928 5.79 41.88 -0.85
C TYR A 928 4.75 41.47 0.20
N GLY A 929 5.11 41.32 1.48
CA GLY A 929 4.22 40.80 2.51
C GLY A 929 2.98 41.65 2.79
N TRP A 930 2.99 42.94 2.43
CA TRP A 930 1.79 43.80 2.41
C TRP A 930 0.72 43.30 1.44
N SER A 931 1.10 42.48 0.46
CA SER A 931 0.27 41.83 -0.56
C SER A 931 0.04 40.32 -0.32
N VAL A 932 0.47 39.81 0.85
CA VAL A 932 0.18 38.44 1.28
C VAL A 932 -1.25 38.39 1.83
N VAL A 933 -2.09 37.59 1.18
CA VAL A 933 -3.50 37.40 1.52
C VAL A 933 -3.67 36.21 2.47
N PHE A 934 -2.81 35.20 2.32
CA PHE A 934 -2.74 34.02 3.18
C PHE A 934 -1.29 33.64 3.46
N PHE A 935 -0.99 33.43 4.74
CA PHE A 935 0.26 32.87 5.21
C PHE A 935 -0.03 31.56 5.96
N ASP A 936 0.57 30.47 5.49
CA ASP A 936 0.51 29.15 6.11
C ASP A 936 1.93 28.66 6.43
N GLY A 937 2.25 28.42 7.69
CA GLY A 937 3.57 27.95 8.07
C GLY A 937 3.91 28.00 9.56
N TYR A 938 5.16 27.65 9.85
CA TYR A 938 5.74 27.68 11.19
C TYR A 938 6.35 29.07 11.44
N LEU A 939 6.45 29.52 12.70
CA LEU A 939 6.88 30.88 13.07
C LEU A 939 8.08 30.89 14.03
N GLU A 940 8.86 29.80 14.04
CA GLU A 940 9.99 29.58 14.96
C GLU A 940 11.14 30.57 14.79
N ASP A 941 11.28 31.19 13.62
CA ASP A 941 12.26 32.24 13.42
C ASP A 941 11.66 33.64 13.70
N GLY A 942 12.15 34.28 14.77
CA GLY A 942 11.86 35.67 15.12
C GLY A 942 12.21 36.68 14.00
N ILE A 943 13.00 36.28 13.01
CA ILE A 943 13.25 37.05 11.79
C ILE A 943 11.95 37.27 10.98
N ILE A 944 11.03 36.30 10.90
CA ILE A 944 9.75 36.46 10.17
C ILE A 944 8.84 37.46 10.88
N LEU A 945 8.72 37.32 12.21
CA LEU A 945 7.98 38.27 13.04
C LEU A 945 8.57 39.68 12.91
N THR A 946 9.90 39.80 12.93
CA THR A 946 10.62 41.06 12.68
C THR A 946 10.39 41.62 11.26
N ALA A 947 10.19 40.77 10.25
CA ALA A 947 9.87 41.21 8.89
C ALA A 947 8.46 41.80 8.81
N PHE A 948 7.44 41.10 9.33
CA PHE A 948 6.09 41.64 9.41
C PHE A 948 6.01 42.92 10.27
N ASN A 949 6.71 42.98 11.40
CA ASN A 949 6.76 44.16 12.26
C ASN A 949 7.59 45.34 11.69
N LYS A 950 8.24 45.16 10.53
CA LYS A 950 8.81 46.27 9.75
C LYS A 950 7.86 46.75 8.66
N MET A 951 7.06 45.87 8.07
CA MET A 951 6.03 46.25 7.09
C MET A 951 4.88 47.06 7.69
N SER A 952 4.39 46.64 8.86
CA SER A 952 3.33 47.29 9.66
C SER A 952 3.47 48.82 9.70
N ASN A 953 4.71 49.28 9.89
CA ASN A 953 5.07 50.68 10.01
C ASN A 953 5.17 51.44 8.66
N THR A 954 4.83 50.81 7.52
CA THR A 954 5.02 51.38 6.17
C THR A 954 3.80 51.24 5.23
N LYS A 955 3.00 50.18 5.37
CA LYS A 955 1.78 49.94 4.54
C LYS A 955 0.74 49.16 5.34
N THR A 956 -0.54 49.39 5.06
CA THR A 956 -1.64 48.56 5.58
C THR A 956 -1.61 47.16 4.99
N SER A 957 -1.60 46.15 5.84
CA SER A 957 -1.57 44.73 5.48
C SER A 957 -2.86 44.28 4.77
N GLN A 958 -2.73 43.47 3.73
CA GLN A 958 -3.87 42.83 3.03
C GLN A 958 -4.11 41.37 3.50
N LEU A 959 -3.55 40.97 4.65
CA LEU A 959 -3.72 39.63 5.21
C LEU A 959 -5.19 39.35 5.54
N GLU A 960 -5.81 38.43 4.80
CA GLU A 960 -7.16 37.93 5.09
C GLU A 960 -7.13 36.70 6.00
N SER A 961 -6.08 35.89 5.90
CA SER A 961 -5.97 34.62 6.62
C SER A 961 -4.55 34.29 7.09
N LEU A 962 -4.45 33.63 8.24
CA LEU A 962 -3.20 33.21 8.87
C LEU A 962 -3.36 31.81 9.45
N MET A 963 -2.46 30.89 9.11
CA MET A 963 -2.43 29.50 9.57
C MET A 963 -1.08 29.25 10.24
N ILE A 964 -1.08 29.05 11.57
CA ILE A 964 0.13 28.93 12.40
C ILE A 964 0.35 27.47 12.78
N HIS A 965 1.50 26.90 12.38
CA HIS A 965 1.79 25.48 12.60
C HIS A 965 2.67 25.14 13.83
N SER A 966 3.47 26.09 14.32
CA SER A 966 4.20 25.92 15.59
C SER A 966 3.60 26.76 16.71
N ALA A 967 3.50 26.17 17.89
CA ALA A 967 3.09 26.84 19.11
C ALA A 967 4.30 27.13 20.03
N ASP A 968 5.41 26.40 19.90
CA ASP A 968 6.66 26.68 20.63
C ASP A 968 7.25 28.07 20.30
N SER A 969 6.85 28.66 19.18
CA SER A 969 7.32 29.98 18.73
C SER A 969 6.46 31.16 19.16
N LEU A 970 5.24 30.93 19.67
CA LEU A 970 4.27 31.99 19.94
C LEU A 970 4.67 32.86 21.15
N GLU A 971 5.44 32.32 22.09
CA GLU A 971 5.86 33.00 23.32
C GLU A 971 6.57 34.34 23.06
N ASN A 972 7.43 34.41 22.05
CA ASN A 972 8.15 35.63 21.65
C ASN A 972 7.47 36.40 20.50
N GLY A 973 6.42 35.84 19.88
CA GLY A 973 5.81 36.35 18.65
C GLY A 973 4.43 36.99 18.82
N ILE A 974 3.71 36.69 19.90
CA ILE A 974 2.30 37.03 20.06
C ILE A 974 1.97 38.50 19.85
N ASP A 975 2.67 39.44 20.50
CA ASP A 975 2.33 40.87 20.39
C ASP A 975 2.53 41.39 18.98
N THR A 976 3.51 40.83 18.26
CA THR A 976 3.71 41.13 16.83
C THR A 976 2.56 40.58 15.99
N LEU A 977 2.11 39.34 16.21
CA LEU A 977 0.94 38.76 15.55
C LEU A 977 -0.35 39.54 15.84
N SER A 978 -0.54 39.97 17.09
CA SER A 978 -1.67 40.81 17.50
C SER A 978 -1.68 42.14 16.75
N ASN A 979 -0.53 42.82 16.66
CA ASN A 979 -0.38 44.06 15.89
C ASN A 979 -0.62 43.85 14.38
N ILE A 980 -0.13 42.75 13.79
CA ILE A 980 -0.37 42.43 12.37
C ILE A 980 -1.86 42.24 12.10
N ILE A 981 -2.56 41.45 12.93
CA ILE A 981 -4.00 41.22 12.81
C ILE A 981 -4.77 42.55 12.97
N HIS A 982 -4.42 43.36 13.98
CA HIS A 982 -5.06 44.66 14.22
C HIS A 982 -4.91 45.64 13.05
N GLN A 983 -3.79 45.56 12.31
CA GLN A 983 -3.50 46.40 11.14
C GLN A 983 -3.93 45.78 9.80
N SER A 984 -4.58 44.61 9.82
CA SER A 984 -5.07 43.90 8.65
C SER A 984 -6.60 44.01 8.58
N PRO A 985 -7.18 45.08 8.00
CA PRO A 985 -8.62 45.35 8.07
C PRO A 985 -9.51 44.29 7.38
N ASN A 986 -8.91 43.43 6.54
CA ASN A 986 -9.59 42.33 5.87
C ASN A 986 -9.42 40.98 6.61
N PHE A 987 -8.74 40.95 7.76
CA PHE A 987 -8.40 39.72 8.46
C PHE A 987 -9.63 39.03 9.03
N ARG A 988 -9.81 37.75 8.66
CA ARG A 988 -11.09 37.06 8.84
C ARG A 988 -11.00 35.53 8.99
N ASP A 989 -9.83 34.92 8.86
CA ASP A 989 -9.66 33.46 8.87
C ASP A 989 -8.36 33.07 9.58
N LEU A 990 -8.46 32.78 10.88
CA LEU A 990 -7.35 32.34 11.72
C LEU A 990 -7.37 30.82 11.89
N GLY A 991 -6.21 30.20 11.71
CA GLY A 991 -5.97 28.81 12.02
C GLY A 991 -4.80 28.64 13.00
N LEU A 992 -4.95 27.75 13.99
CA LEU A 992 -3.92 27.44 14.98
C LEU A 992 -3.72 25.92 15.08
N HIS A 993 -2.48 25.47 14.93
CA HIS A 993 -2.02 24.12 15.29
C HIS A 993 -1.40 24.20 16.69
N VAL A 994 -2.08 23.70 17.71
CA VAL A 994 -1.82 24.07 19.11
C VAL A 994 -1.18 22.94 19.89
N ASN A 995 0.15 23.03 20.08
CA ASN A 995 0.84 22.26 21.10
C ASN A 995 0.59 22.87 22.51
N TYR A 996 1.04 22.18 23.56
CA TYR A 996 0.83 22.61 24.95
C TYR A 996 1.44 23.98 25.31
N ARG A 997 2.57 24.37 24.70
CA ARG A 997 3.39 25.50 25.15
C ARG A 997 2.92 26.86 24.62
N GLY A 998 2.49 26.93 23.35
CA GLY A 998 1.94 28.17 22.76
C GLY A 998 0.44 28.38 22.98
N LEU A 999 -0.16 27.56 23.86
CA LEU A 999 -1.61 27.54 24.11
C LEU A 999 -2.11 28.87 24.67
N GLU A 1000 -1.53 29.37 25.77
CA GLU A 1000 -1.95 30.60 26.43
C GLU A 1000 -1.86 31.83 25.50
N GLN A 1001 -0.89 31.81 24.61
CA GLN A 1001 -0.67 32.81 23.58
C GLN A 1001 -1.73 32.72 22.47
N GLY A 1002 -2.00 31.52 21.93
CA GLY A 1002 -3.08 31.31 20.97
C GLY A 1002 -4.45 31.71 21.52
N LEU A 1003 -4.68 31.44 22.81
CA LEU A 1003 -5.87 31.88 23.55
C LEU A 1003 -5.96 33.40 23.69
N SER A 1004 -4.85 34.07 24.00
CA SER A 1004 -4.78 35.53 24.09
C SER A 1004 -5.07 36.21 22.73
N LEU A 1005 -4.52 35.69 21.62
CA LEU A 1005 -4.87 36.16 20.27
C LEU A 1005 -6.37 35.99 19.97
N LEU A 1006 -6.94 34.84 20.34
CA LEU A 1006 -8.38 34.58 20.17
C LEU A 1006 -9.26 35.47 21.05
N GLY A 1007 -8.82 35.81 22.26
CA GLY A 1007 -9.50 36.74 23.15
C GLY A 1007 -9.48 38.19 22.63
N GLN A 1008 -8.37 38.61 22.03
CA GLN A 1008 -8.20 39.96 21.47
C GLN A 1008 -8.94 40.13 20.12
N HIS A 1009 -8.77 39.18 19.20
CA HIS A 1009 -9.20 39.32 17.79
C HIS A 1009 -10.38 38.44 17.39
N GLY A 1010 -10.85 37.55 18.27
CA GLY A 1010 -11.94 36.61 17.96
C GLY A 1010 -13.22 37.25 17.41
N THR A 1011 -13.50 38.52 17.74
CA THR A 1011 -14.74 39.17 17.30
C THR A 1011 -14.79 39.55 15.81
N ILE A 1012 -13.66 39.53 15.09
CA ILE A 1012 -13.59 39.77 13.63
C ILE A 1012 -13.45 38.47 12.80
N LEU A 1013 -13.26 37.31 13.44
CA LEU A 1013 -13.03 36.04 12.74
C LEU A 1013 -14.32 35.51 12.09
N SER A 1014 -14.31 35.39 10.76
CA SER A 1014 -15.31 34.65 9.97
C SER A 1014 -15.02 33.15 9.90
N ARG A 1015 -13.74 32.75 9.98
CA ARG A 1015 -13.29 31.36 10.07
C ARG A 1015 -12.32 31.18 11.24
N LEU A 1016 -12.47 30.05 11.92
CA LEU A 1016 -11.57 29.54 12.95
C LEU A 1016 -11.26 28.07 12.66
N ARG A 1017 -9.97 27.72 12.54
CA ARG A 1017 -9.49 26.35 12.30
C ARG A 1017 -8.53 25.92 13.39
N LEU A 1018 -8.74 24.75 13.98
CA LEU A 1018 -8.00 24.29 15.17
C LEU A 1018 -7.47 22.86 14.95
N TYR A 1019 -6.15 22.69 14.98
CA TYR A 1019 -5.46 21.44 14.64
C TYR A 1019 -4.51 20.96 15.75
N GLY A 1020 -4.17 19.66 15.75
CA GLY A 1020 -2.92 19.16 16.37
C GLY A 1020 -2.94 19.04 17.90
N PHE A 1021 -4.12 18.86 18.51
CA PHE A 1021 -4.25 18.69 19.96
C PHE A 1021 -4.01 17.25 20.40
N ALA A 1022 -3.30 17.09 21.52
CA ALA A 1022 -3.26 15.86 22.30
C ALA A 1022 -4.40 15.85 23.33
N THR A 1023 -4.90 14.67 23.70
CA THR A 1023 -6.12 14.51 24.51
C THR A 1023 -6.01 14.95 25.96
N ASP A 1024 -4.81 14.84 26.53
CA ASP A 1024 -4.47 15.37 27.85
C ASP A 1024 -4.51 16.90 27.86
N THR A 1025 -3.91 17.55 26.85
CA THR A 1025 -3.89 19.01 26.75
C THR A 1025 -5.28 19.60 26.49
N PHE A 1026 -6.12 18.95 25.68
CA PHE A 1026 -7.42 19.50 25.30
C PHE A 1026 -8.34 19.78 26.50
N SER A 1027 -8.26 18.98 27.58
CA SER A 1027 -9.01 19.25 28.81
C SER A 1027 -8.75 20.66 29.37
N ILE A 1028 -7.51 21.15 29.27
CA ILE A 1028 -7.10 22.48 29.75
C ILE A 1028 -7.47 23.53 28.69
N VAL A 1029 -7.16 23.27 27.42
CA VAL A 1029 -7.51 24.13 26.27
C VAL A 1029 -8.97 24.56 26.29
N ALA A 1030 -9.90 23.60 26.46
CA ALA A 1030 -11.33 23.83 26.32
C ALA A 1030 -11.94 24.72 27.42
N SER A 1031 -11.28 24.90 28.58
CA SER A 1031 -11.75 25.85 29.61
C SER A 1031 -11.38 27.31 29.33
N TYR A 1032 -10.44 27.56 28.41
CA TYR A 1032 -9.99 28.91 28.07
C TYR A 1032 -10.39 29.35 26.66
N LEU A 1033 -10.62 28.41 25.72
CA LEU A 1033 -11.01 28.75 24.36
C LEU A 1033 -12.31 29.58 24.33
N PRO A 1034 -12.43 30.57 23.43
CA PRO A 1034 -13.70 31.26 23.19
C PRO A 1034 -14.80 30.26 22.81
N THR A 1035 -16.04 30.60 23.14
CA THR A 1035 -17.24 29.87 22.66
C THR A 1035 -17.86 30.63 21.49
N ARG A 1036 -18.93 30.11 20.87
CA ARG A 1036 -19.66 30.84 19.82
C ARG A 1036 -20.03 32.25 20.28
N ASN A 1037 -20.35 32.42 21.57
CA ASN A 1037 -20.78 33.67 22.20
C ASN A 1037 -19.70 34.76 22.35
N SER A 1038 -18.44 34.53 21.94
CA SER A 1038 -17.41 35.58 21.86
C SER A 1038 -16.86 35.82 20.44
N LEU A 1039 -17.40 35.12 19.43
CA LEU A 1039 -16.90 35.14 18.04
C LEU A 1039 -17.97 35.61 17.02
N PRO A 1040 -18.65 36.76 17.17
CA PRO A 1040 -19.89 37.09 16.44
C PRO A 1040 -19.83 36.95 14.90
N ALA A 1041 -18.70 37.24 14.26
CA ALA A 1041 -18.51 37.11 12.82
C ALA A 1041 -18.42 35.65 12.30
N LEU A 1042 -18.27 34.65 13.17
CA LEU A 1042 -17.89 33.29 12.77
C LEU A 1042 -18.94 32.56 11.92
N GLU A 1043 -18.62 32.32 10.65
CA GLU A 1043 -19.39 31.52 9.69
C GLU A 1043 -18.85 30.09 9.54
N SER A 1044 -17.57 29.85 9.87
CA SER A 1044 -16.85 28.63 9.51
C SER A 1044 -15.99 28.15 10.68
N PHE A 1045 -16.30 26.97 11.23
CA PHE A 1045 -15.56 26.36 12.33
C PHE A 1045 -15.00 24.99 11.94
N GLU A 1046 -13.70 24.79 12.18
CA GLU A 1046 -13.00 23.52 11.91
C GLU A 1046 -12.19 23.08 13.12
N LEU A 1047 -12.25 21.78 13.42
CA LEU A 1047 -11.53 21.11 14.48
C LEU A 1047 -11.01 19.75 14.00
N ARG A 1048 -9.70 19.53 14.17
CA ARG A 1048 -9.02 18.25 13.87
C ARG A 1048 -7.98 17.91 14.96
N PRO A 1049 -8.34 17.10 15.99
CA PRO A 1049 -7.37 16.58 16.95
C PRO A 1049 -6.42 15.56 16.28
N TYR A 1050 -5.40 15.09 16.98
CA TYR A 1050 -4.61 13.95 16.47
C TYR A 1050 -5.47 12.68 16.37
N ASN A 1051 -5.31 11.97 15.25
CA ASN A 1051 -6.18 10.86 14.86
C ASN A 1051 -6.29 9.76 15.92
N GLY A 1052 -7.51 9.25 16.11
CA GLY A 1052 -7.82 8.14 17.02
C GLY A 1052 -7.92 8.51 18.50
N THR A 1053 -7.78 9.77 18.89
CA THR A 1053 -7.76 10.20 20.30
C THR A 1053 -9.15 10.62 20.80
N THR A 1054 -9.61 10.04 21.93
CA THR A 1054 -10.95 10.28 22.51
C THR A 1054 -11.01 11.56 23.33
N LEU A 1055 -11.82 12.53 22.90
CA LEU A 1055 -11.89 13.85 23.55
C LEU A 1055 -12.59 13.79 24.92
N PRO A 1056 -12.08 14.47 25.96
CA PRO A 1056 -12.72 14.57 27.27
C PRO A 1056 -14.04 15.35 27.29
N LEU A 1057 -14.90 15.04 28.28
CA LEU A 1057 -16.29 15.55 28.36
C LEU A 1057 -16.45 17.08 28.40
N ASN A 1058 -15.47 17.81 28.93
CA ASN A 1058 -15.49 19.27 28.90
C ASN A 1058 -15.15 19.83 27.51
N VAL A 1059 -14.35 19.12 26.70
CA VAL A 1059 -14.13 19.42 25.28
C VAL A 1059 -15.42 19.25 24.50
N THR A 1060 -16.16 18.15 24.71
CA THR A 1060 -17.50 17.98 24.13
C THR A 1060 -18.43 19.14 24.47
N SER A 1061 -18.40 19.57 25.73
CA SER A 1061 -19.22 20.69 26.22
C SER A 1061 -18.83 22.03 25.58
N TRP A 1062 -17.54 22.23 25.27
CA TRP A 1062 -17.05 23.38 24.51
C TRP A 1062 -17.40 23.28 23.01
N ILE A 1063 -17.28 22.11 22.36
CA ILE A 1063 -17.72 21.88 20.98
C ILE A 1063 -19.21 22.20 20.84
N VAL A 1064 -20.04 21.72 21.78
CA VAL A 1064 -21.47 22.07 21.91
C VAL A 1064 -21.65 23.59 21.96
N ALA A 1065 -20.88 24.31 22.80
CA ALA A 1065 -20.93 25.77 22.90
C ALA A 1065 -20.35 26.52 21.68
N MET A 1066 -19.66 25.82 20.77
CA MET A 1066 -19.18 26.36 19.48
C MET A 1066 -20.17 26.14 18.34
N VAL A 1067 -20.81 24.96 18.24
CA VAL A 1067 -21.76 24.64 17.16
C VAL A 1067 -23.20 25.07 17.44
N SER A 1068 -23.51 25.44 18.69
CA SER A 1068 -24.80 25.99 19.08
C SER A 1068 -25.10 27.32 18.39
N ALA A 1069 -26.36 27.52 18.00
CA ALA A 1069 -26.86 28.85 17.70
C ALA A 1069 -26.79 29.73 18.98
N PRO A 1070 -26.27 30.97 18.92
CA PRO A 1070 -26.30 31.88 20.06
C PRO A 1070 -27.73 32.10 20.57
N PRO A 1071 -27.95 32.24 21.90
CA PRO A 1071 -29.27 32.50 22.44
C PRO A 1071 -29.86 33.76 21.82
N GLN A 1072 -30.92 33.63 21.02
CA GLN A 1072 -31.62 34.79 20.50
C GLN A 1072 -32.22 35.55 21.69
N ARG A 1073 -31.67 36.73 21.96
CA ARG A 1073 -32.19 37.64 22.98
C ARG A 1073 -33.66 37.90 22.63
N PRO A 1074 -34.64 37.56 23.50
CA PRO A 1074 -36.05 37.68 23.15
C PRO A 1074 -36.32 39.12 22.70
N ALA A 1075 -36.91 39.27 21.52
CA ALA A 1075 -37.16 40.59 20.95
C ALA A 1075 -37.94 41.44 21.96
N PRO A 1076 -37.51 42.69 22.25
CA PRO A 1076 -38.12 43.50 23.29
C PRO A 1076 -39.61 43.66 23.00
N SER A 1077 -40.45 43.15 23.90
CA SER A 1077 -41.90 43.10 23.71
C SER A 1077 -42.45 44.52 23.59
N ALA A 1078 -43.01 44.83 22.41
CA ALA A 1078 -43.38 46.18 22.00
C ALA A 1078 -44.68 46.68 22.67
N SER A 1079 -44.75 46.64 24.00
CA SER A 1079 -45.95 46.99 24.77
C SER A 1079 -45.66 47.36 26.24
N GLN A 1080 -44.72 48.28 26.50
CA GLN A 1080 -44.64 48.98 27.80
C GLN A 1080 -44.52 50.49 27.62
N HIS A 1081 -45.58 51.21 28.02
CA HIS A 1081 -45.54 52.66 28.20
C HIS A 1081 -44.69 52.99 29.42
N ILE A 1082 -43.56 53.66 29.21
CA ILE A 1082 -42.77 54.27 30.29
C ILE A 1082 -43.33 55.68 30.53
N PRO A 1083 -43.70 56.07 31.77
CA PRO A 1083 -44.13 57.43 32.08
C PRO A 1083 -43.02 58.46 31.85
N LYS A 1084 -43.39 59.63 31.34
CA LYS A 1084 -42.58 60.83 31.53
C LYS A 1084 -42.86 61.36 32.94
N ASP A 1085 -41.84 61.39 33.79
CA ASP A 1085 -41.49 62.53 34.65
C ASP A 1085 -40.42 62.14 35.69
N THR A 1086 -39.16 62.39 35.37
CA THR A 1086 -38.11 62.63 36.36
C THR A 1086 -37.01 63.47 35.72
N MET A 1087 -36.65 64.59 36.34
CA MET A 1087 -35.43 65.34 36.04
C MET A 1087 -34.30 64.90 36.99
N VAL A 1088 -33.09 65.45 36.81
CA VAL A 1088 -31.90 65.23 37.65
C VAL A 1088 -31.20 63.88 37.35
N ASP A 1089 -29.89 63.78 37.11
CA ASP A 1089 -28.81 64.79 37.23
C ASP A 1089 -27.81 64.75 36.05
N GLU A 1090 -27.02 65.82 35.90
CA GLU A 1090 -25.89 65.85 34.96
C GLU A 1090 -24.60 65.32 35.59
N GLN A 1091 -24.09 64.17 35.11
CA GLN A 1091 -22.66 63.85 35.27
C GLN A 1091 -22.17 62.93 34.14
N GLY A 1092 -21.17 63.42 33.40
CA GLY A 1092 -20.76 62.81 32.13
C GLY A 1092 -19.97 61.52 32.29
N THR A 1093 -20.51 60.42 31.74
CA THR A 1093 -19.71 59.24 31.37
C THR A 1093 -20.04 58.84 29.94
N TYR A 1094 -19.02 58.61 29.12
CA TYR A 1094 -19.17 58.22 27.71
C TYR A 1094 -19.72 56.80 27.60
N SER A 1095 -21.04 56.67 27.70
CA SER A 1095 -21.76 55.43 27.44
C SER A 1095 -21.70 55.10 25.94
N ALA A 1096 -20.70 54.32 25.54
CA ALA A 1096 -20.61 53.79 24.19
C ALA A 1096 -21.91 53.05 23.85
N SER A 1097 -22.63 53.52 22.84
CA SER A 1097 -23.91 52.95 22.40
C SER A 1097 -23.69 51.57 21.79
N GLY A 1098 -23.71 50.55 22.65
CA GLY A 1098 -23.47 49.16 22.28
C GLY A 1098 -24.53 48.61 21.34
N SER A 1099 -24.35 48.90 20.04
CA SER A 1099 -25.12 48.27 18.96
C SER A 1099 -25.08 46.76 19.15
N ALA A 1100 -26.27 46.14 19.21
CA ALA A 1100 -26.41 44.71 19.45
C ALA A 1100 -25.85 43.96 18.24
N ARG A 1101 -24.57 43.56 18.32
CA ARG A 1101 -23.84 42.86 17.26
C ARG A 1101 -24.66 41.65 16.82
N SER A 1102 -25.12 41.67 15.57
CA SER A 1102 -25.83 40.56 14.95
C SER A 1102 -24.91 39.35 14.84
N TRP A 1103 -25.43 38.18 15.21
CA TRP A 1103 -24.71 36.91 15.10
C TRP A 1103 -24.76 36.40 13.67
N THR A 1104 -23.60 36.13 13.08
CA THR A 1104 -23.52 35.51 11.75
C THR A 1104 -23.73 34.00 11.90
N PRO A 1105 -24.63 33.36 11.14
CA PRO A 1105 -24.87 31.93 11.27
C PRO A 1105 -23.63 31.11 10.85
N LEU A 1106 -23.42 29.96 11.49
CA LEU A 1106 -22.43 28.98 11.04
C LEU A 1106 -22.92 28.31 9.75
N ARG A 1107 -22.21 28.57 8.65
CA ARG A 1107 -22.37 27.94 7.33
C ARG A 1107 -21.52 26.69 7.19
N LYS A 1108 -20.38 26.58 7.90
CA LYS A 1108 -19.48 25.42 7.83
C LYS A 1108 -19.09 24.94 9.21
N VAL A 1109 -19.22 23.63 9.43
CA VAL A 1109 -18.75 22.94 10.63
C VAL A 1109 -17.98 21.70 10.19
N MET A 1110 -16.73 21.57 10.61
CA MET A 1110 -15.83 20.48 10.21
C MET A 1110 -15.20 19.88 11.47
N LEU A 1111 -15.53 18.63 11.79
CA LEU A 1111 -15.13 17.92 13.01
C LEU A 1111 -14.36 16.65 12.63
N ARG A 1112 -13.29 16.83 11.85
CA ARG A 1112 -12.52 15.73 11.25
C ARG A 1112 -11.70 14.98 12.29
N GLY A 1113 -11.69 13.66 12.23
CA GLY A 1113 -10.91 12.81 13.15
C GLY A 1113 -11.38 12.87 14.61
N VAL A 1114 -12.48 13.58 14.91
CA VAL A 1114 -13.02 13.74 16.25
C VAL A 1114 -13.60 12.42 16.75
N GLN A 1115 -13.13 11.97 17.92
CA GLN A 1115 -13.61 10.75 18.58
C GLN A 1115 -14.35 11.12 19.87
N LEU A 1116 -15.66 10.84 19.93
CA LEU A 1116 -16.55 11.12 21.07
C LEU A 1116 -17.32 9.85 21.48
N SER A 1117 -17.85 9.80 22.70
CA SER A 1117 -18.80 8.73 23.06
C SER A 1117 -20.17 8.93 22.40
N ARG A 1118 -21.02 7.90 22.44
CA ARG A 1118 -22.36 7.90 21.81
C ARG A 1118 -23.28 9.01 22.34
N ASP A 1119 -23.21 9.32 23.63
CA ASP A 1119 -24.03 10.35 24.26
C ASP A 1119 -23.44 11.76 24.07
N GLU A 1120 -22.15 11.86 23.75
CA GLU A 1120 -21.47 13.12 23.44
C GLU A 1120 -21.72 13.55 22.00
N TRP A 1121 -21.63 12.62 21.04
CA TRP A 1121 -22.11 12.84 19.67
C TRP A 1121 -23.57 13.27 19.64
N ARG A 1122 -24.43 12.63 20.46
CA ARG A 1122 -25.84 13.03 20.60
C ARG A 1122 -25.93 14.52 20.95
N ARG A 1123 -25.23 15.00 21.98
CA ARG A 1123 -25.24 16.42 22.39
C ARG A 1123 -24.76 17.36 21.29
N VAL A 1124 -23.66 17.03 20.61
CA VAL A 1124 -23.12 17.85 19.50
C VAL A 1124 -24.15 17.98 18.37
N ILE A 1125 -24.81 16.88 17.98
CA ILE A 1125 -25.86 16.87 16.97
C ILE A 1125 -27.11 17.62 17.45
N GLU A 1126 -27.53 17.42 18.70
CA GLU A 1126 -28.66 18.12 19.34
C GLU A 1126 -28.46 19.64 19.45
N SER A 1127 -27.20 20.11 19.48
CA SER A 1127 -26.84 21.53 19.49
C SER A 1127 -26.62 22.15 18.11
N LEU A 1128 -26.28 21.37 17.08
CA LEU A 1128 -25.88 21.86 15.76
C LEU A 1128 -26.95 22.74 15.09
N GLY A 1129 -26.60 23.97 14.72
CA GLY A 1129 -27.49 24.95 14.08
C GLY A 1129 -27.80 24.70 12.59
N VAL A 1130 -28.49 23.60 12.26
CA VAL A 1130 -28.65 23.08 10.87
C VAL A 1130 -29.30 24.04 9.87
N LEU A 1131 -30.16 24.98 10.28
CA LEU A 1131 -30.98 25.80 9.37
C LEU A 1131 -30.17 26.63 8.36
N ALA A 1132 -29.00 27.12 8.77
CA ALA A 1132 -28.11 27.94 7.95
C ALA A 1132 -26.77 27.25 7.61
N LEU A 1133 -26.65 25.96 7.96
CA LEU A 1133 -25.48 25.15 7.69
C LEU A 1133 -25.47 24.77 6.20
N GLU A 1134 -24.39 25.09 5.51
CA GLU A 1134 -24.18 24.76 4.09
C GLU A 1134 -23.29 23.52 3.93
N HIS A 1135 -22.31 23.33 4.82
CA HIS A 1135 -21.39 22.20 4.79
C HIS A 1135 -21.17 21.62 6.20
N LEU A 1136 -21.27 20.30 6.31
CA LEU A 1136 -20.89 19.54 7.50
C LEU A 1136 -19.87 18.46 7.11
N ASP A 1137 -18.76 18.40 7.82
CA ASP A 1137 -17.71 17.40 7.62
C ASP A 1137 -17.45 16.66 8.93
N LEU A 1138 -17.63 15.33 8.88
CA LEU A 1138 -17.44 14.38 9.97
C LEU A 1138 -16.49 13.26 9.53
N SER A 1139 -15.60 13.52 8.56
CA SER A 1139 -14.65 12.51 8.08
C SER A 1139 -13.71 12.02 9.19
N GLU A 1140 -13.20 10.79 9.06
CA GLU A 1140 -12.31 10.13 10.05
C GLU A 1140 -12.90 9.98 11.48
N SER A 1141 -14.18 10.32 11.70
CA SER A 1141 -14.81 10.33 13.04
C SER A 1141 -15.38 8.97 13.46
N ASN A 1142 -15.57 8.78 14.78
CA ASN A 1142 -16.25 7.58 15.31
C ASN A 1142 -17.79 7.69 15.36
N ILE A 1143 -18.41 8.57 14.57
CA ILE A 1143 -19.88 8.60 14.47
C ILE A 1143 -20.41 7.22 14.03
N ALA A 1144 -21.39 6.70 14.76
CA ALA A 1144 -21.98 5.39 14.53
C ALA A 1144 -23.42 5.53 14.01
N HIS A 1145 -23.98 4.45 13.47
CA HIS A 1145 -25.32 4.39 12.85
C HIS A 1145 -26.38 5.25 13.55
N HIS A 1146 -26.61 5.05 14.84
CA HIS A 1146 -27.67 5.74 15.58
C HIS A 1146 -27.46 7.26 15.70
N GLN A 1147 -26.21 7.71 15.82
CA GLN A 1147 -25.89 9.13 15.79
C GLN A 1147 -26.11 9.71 14.38
N PHE A 1148 -25.84 8.93 13.33
CA PHE A 1148 -26.10 9.34 11.96
C PHE A 1148 -27.61 9.38 11.63
N GLU A 1149 -28.41 8.43 12.11
CA GLU A 1149 -29.89 8.51 12.09
C GLU A 1149 -30.36 9.84 12.70
N MET A 1150 -29.94 10.16 13.94
CA MET A 1150 -30.32 11.41 14.62
C MET A 1150 -29.89 12.67 13.86
N LEU A 1151 -28.77 12.63 13.13
CA LEU A 1151 -28.30 13.73 12.30
C LEU A 1151 -29.17 13.89 11.03
N VAL A 1152 -29.51 12.79 10.37
CA VAL A 1152 -30.39 12.79 9.19
C VAL A 1152 -31.82 13.20 9.57
N ASP A 1153 -32.35 12.73 10.70
CA ASP A 1153 -33.62 13.21 11.28
C ASP A 1153 -33.57 14.74 11.47
N ARG A 1154 -32.52 15.26 12.10
CA ARG A 1154 -32.39 16.70 12.37
C ARG A 1154 -32.31 17.53 11.09
N ILE A 1155 -31.55 17.06 10.09
CA ILE A 1155 -31.42 17.68 8.77
C ILE A 1155 -32.78 17.68 8.05
N THR A 1156 -33.43 16.52 7.96
CA THR A 1156 -34.62 16.33 7.13
C THR A 1156 -35.89 16.91 7.74
N ASN A 1157 -36.05 16.93 9.07
CA ASN A 1157 -37.15 17.63 9.73
C ASN A 1157 -37.08 19.17 9.57
N ASN A 1158 -35.95 19.71 9.10
CA ASN A 1158 -35.76 21.13 8.78
C ASN A 1158 -35.69 21.40 7.25
N ALA A 1159 -35.91 20.39 6.41
CA ALA A 1159 -35.69 20.42 4.96
C ALA A 1159 -36.23 21.63 4.17
N PRO A 1160 -37.49 22.13 4.36
CA PRO A 1160 -38.07 23.11 3.43
C PRO A 1160 -37.40 24.50 3.43
N ASN A 1161 -36.50 24.79 4.36
CA ASN A 1161 -35.72 26.04 4.42
C ASN A 1161 -34.20 25.79 4.46
N LEU A 1162 -33.75 24.57 4.17
CA LEU A 1162 -32.39 24.13 4.49
C LEU A 1162 -31.37 24.54 3.41
N MET A 1163 -30.33 25.29 3.80
CA MET A 1163 -29.25 25.73 2.89
C MET A 1163 -28.13 24.69 2.67
N PHE A 1164 -28.37 23.43 3.05
CA PHE A 1164 -27.35 22.39 3.16
C PHE A 1164 -26.96 21.82 1.79
N LYS A 1165 -25.64 21.78 1.50
CA LYS A 1165 -25.04 21.47 0.20
C LYS A 1165 -24.04 20.31 0.25
N THR A 1166 -23.42 20.04 1.39
CA THR A 1166 -22.41 18.98 1.49
C THR A 1166 -22.40 18.32 2.86
N LEU A 1167 -22.38 16.99 2.85
CA LEU A 1167 -22.16 16.14 4.01
C LEU A 1167 -20.99 15.21 3.70
N ASP A 1168 -19.86 15.39 4.40
CA ASP A 1168 -18.73 14.47 4.32
C ASP A 1168 -18.70 13.54 5.54
N ILE A 1169 -18.61 12.24 5.26
CA ILE A 1169 -18.58 11.13 6.23
C ILE A 1169 -17.54 10.08 5.82
N ARG A 1170 -16.62 10.41 4.90
CA ARG A 1170 -15.51 9.56 4.45
C ARG A 1170 -14.67 9.04 5.63
N GLN A 1171 -14.25 7.79 5.54
CA GLN A 1171 -13.42 7.10 6.56
C GLN A 1171 -14.00 7.08 8.00
N SER A 1172 -15.26 7.46 8.21
CA SER A 1172 -15.91 7.37 9.52
C SER A 1172 -16.22 5.92 9.90
N ASN A 1173 -16.43 5.65 11.20
CA ASN A 1173 -16.84 4.32 11.67
C ASN A 1173 -18.25 3.90 11.19
N LEU A 1174 -18.99 4.79 10.50
CA LEU A 1174 -20.26 4.47 9.88
C LEU A 1174 -20.12 3.30 8.89
N ALA A 1175 -19.16 3.36 7.97
CA ALA A 1175 -18.91 2.31 6.98
C ALA A 1175 -18.53 0.95 7.62
N LYS A 1176 -17.90 0.96 8.81
CA LYS A 1176 -17.47 -0.25 9.53
C LYS A 1176 -18.57 -0.89 10.40
N THR A 1177 -19.68 -0.20 10.66
CA THR A 1177 -20.67 -0.60 11.69
C THR A 1177 -22.06 -0.89 11.15
N LEU A 1178 -22.23 -0.85 9.83
CA LEU A 1178 -23.52 -0.93 9.16
C LEU A 1178 -23.60 -2.10 8.19
N ASP A 1179 -24.80 -2.71 8.10
CA ASP A 1179 -25.14 -3.50 6.94
C ASP A 1179 -25.57 -2.55 5.81
N SER A 1180 -24.98 -2.74 4.63
CA SER A 1180 -25.15 -1.89 3.43
C SER A 1180 -26.58 -1.37 3.21
N GLY A 1181 -27.58 -2.26 3.21
CA GLY A 1181 -28.98 -1.90 2.95
C GLY A 1181 -29.62 -0.95 3.97
N ALA A 1182 -29.14 -0.90 5.22
CA ALA A 1182 -29.64 0.05 6.21
C ALA A 1182 -29.04 1.45 5.99
N LEU A 1183 -27.76 1.53 5.61
CA LEU A 1183 -27.12 2.79 5.23
C LEU A 1183 -27.73 3.33 3.93
N ASP A 1184 -27.94 2.48 2.93
CA ASP A 1184 -28.60 2.86 1.67
C ASP A 1184 -30.02 3.41 1.89
N ALA A 1185 -30.79 2.87 2.83
CA ALA A 1185 -32.12 3.37 3.17
C ALA A 1185 -32.07 4.81 3.75
N ILE A 1186 -31.17 5.07 4.70
CA ILE A 1186 -30.99 6.39 5.32
C ILE A 1186 -30.44 7.39 4.29
N LEU A 1187 -29.51 6.97 3.43
CA LEU A 1187 -28.99 7.80 2.35
C LEU A 1187 -30.04 8.06 1.26
N ALA A 1188 -30.98 7.15 1.02
CA ALA A 1188 -32.12 7.37 0.14
C ALA A 1188 -33.09 8.41 0.72
N GLU A 1189 -33.45 8.31 2.00
CA GLU A 1189 -34.30 9.28 2.69
C GLU A 1189 -33.67 10.69 2.72
N LEU A 1190 -32.37 10.78 2.99
CA LEU A 1190 -31.63 12.05 2.93
C LEU A 1190 -31.62 12.65 1.51
N ARG A 1191 -31.46 11.82 0.47
CA ARG A 1191 -31.52 12.24 -0.94
C ARG A 1191 -32.92 12.63 -1.38
N GLU A 1192 -33.97 11.99 -0.87
CA GLU A 1192 -35.37 12.33 -1.16
C GLU A 1192 -35.74 13.69 -0.56
N LYS A 1193 -35.42 13.89 0.73
CA LYS A 1193 -35.81 15.08 1.49
C LYS A 1193 -34.86 16.27 1.30
N ALA A 1194 -33.61 16.03 0.88
CA ALA A 1194 -32.61 17.07 0.62
C ALA A 1194 -31.78 16.78 -0.66
N PRO A 1195 -32.40 16.79 -1.86
CA PRO A 1195 -31.79 16.31 -3.12
C PRO A 1195 -30.61 17.13 -3.64
N LEU A 1196 -30.33 18.30 -3.06
CA LEU A 1196 -29.17 19.14 -3.41
C LEU A 1196 -27.92 18.84 -2.58
N VAL A 1197 -27.99 17.94 -1.59
CA VAL A 1197 -26.87 17.60 -0.72
C VAL A 1197 -25.90 16.65 -1.43
N LYS A 1198 -24.69 17.13 -1.74
CA LYS A 1198 -23.58 16.26 -2.12
C LYS A 1198 -23.12 15.48 -0.89
N ILE A 1199 -23.47 14.20 -0.82
CA ILE A 1199 -22.97 13.28 0.20
C ILE A 1199 -21.63 12.71 -0.29
N MET A 1200 -20.60 12.76 0.55
CA MET A 1200 -19.28 12.18 0.29
C MET A 1200 -19.02 11.08 1.32
N LEU A 1201 -18.86 9.85 0.83
CA LEU A 1201 -18.72 8.63 1.61
C LEU A 1201 -17.78 7.70 0.84
N ASP A 1202 -16.84 7.08 1.55
CA ASP A 1202 -16.09 5.95 1.03
C ASP A 1202 -16.87 4.68 1.39
N LEU A 1203 -17.11 3.82 0.40
CA LEU A 1203 -17.80 2.52 0.52
C LEU A 1203 -16.80 1.37 0.37
#